data_AF-A0A0G4EJ83-F1
#
_entry.id   AF-A0A0G4EJ83-F1
#
_cell.length_a   1.000
_cell.length_b   1.000
_cell.length_c   1.000
_cell.angle_alpha   90.00
_cell.angle_beta   90.00
_cell.angle_gamma   90.00
#
_symmetry.space_group_name_H-M   'P 1'
#
loop_
_entity.id
_entity.type
_entity.pdbx_description
1 polymer ?
#
loop_
_entity_poly.entity_id
_entity_poly.type
_entity_poly.pdbx_seq_one_letter_code
_entity_poly.pdbx_strand_id
1 'polypeptide(L)'
;MQVVILQVLFALILAVPLVLAVPLVWKGCESNMGGVVIDFARIAIGWSGFVVWFVALVEGCRPRRILRRIRQLWALWAITVAAHAIARSLAISPQLTPIYLISFALERALYTVIIPWFFWHVSRDMPGVVKRRMLYTIQMTFLVYTPWAASHVWGRLFLPKAEGATTDSEKTRLAVVCLLSCFPLVATVNGLCRKMRDGPPLFNYCVIFPIVLISLIVPRFLQAEMTALSYKIKSSLLFALYDLLGDLAVPYADMLHAKIIRMCTRIRDSRWPKAGDTAGLHGLSETSGSSETTRTRATSTKGAALFINRAGSGEPRRSSSEIHQSVMRAGRMRSTTSGPSSMTSVIDLQSNFMAYDVRPRYLRALSDQTHAYNQAESLILIFINLSLISMEQLLSPFSLSRLFERLGGLCLLVAIEMACEVILFMVSVRLHNLPILRSQAEPGVLTFRLKTLLAATAVFTALWAPYISLFVLRALQPAVYGPVRLRELCPFSAHPVLPKPYTRSFGNAASTKMSLPWNAAPLSAKATAVLATGALLVCRRALRRSQDSRRSDPDAPSSRRFLSCSRFPPVAHCEKLHNHDAKDSHQPLGDEEDEGSEPSRSAGRHGRLPVHGTREERVAFIRREYGVKHAEEIETEDGKLRYSFVPQFRHRPFNDTDQERLRDMKGQPVPALMNPGVRVEPNFVSEEESEAIVKELKEIISKYGIDHLAGQGLRVFALEEEMSVPPPHKTSTATREEGGDPEAGASVMNGDAKGGSPTDLEAKSSKVNMTRVTGRYESPRQVRAPWGYAEDFDESKVPPSLRVVVDRIRSSHDYHVGALRDITINYRHSRFFKLDAHVDPMTDGPHVFILGLLSGTVITFSPVDCPTGVRKNPAQIARSSWTDSDIDCLFRLRSLVSFSGDARYNLNHGIRAGVEVLQENGEPLVCDWWGRLENLLPRREERLSIVFAFADCLDDKDTAGERNSNDVSKETREAEVQATTTHQ
;
A
#
# COMPACT_ATOMS: atom_id res chain seq x y z
N MET A 1 18.73 -10.82 -15.07
CA MET A 1 19.07 -10.49 -16.48
C MET A 1 17.95 -9.75 -17.19
N GLN A 2 16.80 -10.35 -17.52
CA GLN A 2 15.71 -9.68 -18.27
C GLN A 2 15.32 -8.31 -17.70
N VAL A 3 15.16 -8.20 -16.38
CA VAL A 3 14.79 -6.93 -15.71
C VAL A 3 15.85 -5.84 -15.91
N VAL A 4 17.14 -6.17 -15.79
CA VAL A 4 18.25 -5.23 -15.97
C VAL A 4 18.35 -4.78 -17.44
N ILE A 5 18.20 -5.71 -18.39
CA ILE A 5 18.19 -5.40 -19.82
C ILE A 5 17.03 -4.44 -20.14
N LEU A 6 15.85 -4.69 -19.59
CA LEU A 6 14.69 -3.84 -19.78
C LEU A 6 14.89 -2.44 -19.18
N GLN A 7 15.53 -2.33 -18.02
CA GLN A 7 15.88 -1.04 -17.40
C GLN A 7 16.84 -0.22 -18.28
N VAL A 8 17.89 -0.85 -18.81
CA VAL A 8 18.84 -0.22 -19.74
C VAL A 8 18.14 0.21 -21.03
N LEU A 9 17.25 -0.63 -21.57
CA LEU A 9 16.45 -0.29 -22.76
C LEU A 9 15.56 0.93 -22.49
N PHE A 10 14.88 0.99 -21.34
CA PHE A 10 14.11 2.17 -20.95
C PHE A 10 14.97 3.41 -20.74
N ALA A 11 16.16 3.25 -20.16
CA ALA A 11 17.10 4.34 -19.98
C ALA A 11 17.54 4.90 -21.33
N LEU A 12 17.83 4.02 -22.30
CA LEU A 12 18.17 4.40 -23.67
C LEU A 12 17.03 5.15 -24.36
N ILE A 13 15.80 4.60 -24.33
CA ILE A 13 14.62 5.24 -24.92
C ILE A 13 14.39 6.63 -24.33
N LEU A 14 14.52 6.76 -23.01
CA LEU A 14 14.37 8.05 -22.33
C LEU A 14 15.54 9.00 -22.60
N ALA A 15 16.76 8.51 -22.85
CA ALA A 15 17.93 9.33 -23.12
C ALA A 15 17.90 9.97 -24.51
N VAL A 16 17.36 9.31 -25.54
CA VAL A 16 17.30 9.81 -26.92
C VAL A 16 16.72 11.24 -27.02
N PRO A 17 15.51 11.54 -26.52
CA PRO A 17 14.97 12.90 -26.60
C PRO A 17 15.81 13.93 -25.82
N LEU A 18 16.55 13.49 -24.78
CA LEU A 18 17.44 14.36 -24.02
C LEU A 18 18.68 14.73 -24.80
N VAL A 19 19.28 13.74 -25.46
CA VAL A 19 20.43 13.94 -26.34
C VAL A 19 20.08 14.90 -27.46
N LEU A 20 18.88 14.76 -28.06
CA LEU A 20 18.39 15.68 -29.11
C LEU A 20 18.12 17.09 -28.58
N ALA A 21 17.71 17.24 -27.31
CA ALA A 21 17.48 18.55 -26.72
C ALA A 21 18.78 19.38 -26.57
N VAL A 22 19.94 18.74 -26.38
CA VAL A 22 21.23 19.42 -26.20
C VAL A 22 21.63 20.31 -27.40
N PRO A 23 21.70 19.81 -28.65
CA PRO A 23 22.02 20.63 -29.81
C PRO A 23 20.90 21.63 -30.15
N LEU A 24 19.63 21.26 -29.94
CA LEU A 24 18.50 22.17 -30.15
C LEU A 24 18.58 23.39 -29.23
N VAL A 25 18.88 23.17 -27.95
CA VAL A 25 19.06 24.26 -26.98
C VAL A 25 20.31 25.07 -27.32
N TRP A 26 21.43 24.42 -27.66
CA TRP A 26 22.63 25.15 -28.07
C TRP A 26 22.37 26.07 -29.28
N LYS A 27 21.84 25.53 -30.38
CA LYS A 27 21.55 26.31 -31.59
C LYS A 27 20.47 27.35 -31.37
N GLY A 28 19.49 27.05 -30.51
CA GLY A 28 18.51 28.03 -30.07
C GLY A 28 19.14 29.20 -29.35
N CYS A 29 20.00 28.92 -28.38
CA CYS A 29 20.67 29.96 -27.58
C CYS A 29 21.64 30.82 -28.42
N GLU A 30 22.23 30.30 -29.50
CA GLU A 30 23.02 31.09 -30.48
C GLU A 30 22.15 32.07 -31.31
N SER A 31 20.85 31.78 -31.49
CA SER A 31 19.95 32.62 -32.27
C SER A 31 19.30 33.70 -31.41
N ASN A 32 19.45 34.98 -31.78
CA ASN A 32 18.85 36.08 -31.02
C ASN A 32 17.32 35.95 -30.84
N MET A 33 16.57 35.75 -31.93
CA MET A 33 15.10 35.56 -31.84
C MET A 33 14.72 34.10 -31.56
N GLY A 34 15.44 33.13 -32.14
CA GLY A 34 15.16 31.71 -31.93
C GLY A 34 15.33 31.28 -30.48
N GLY A 35 16.27 31.88 -29.76
CA GLY A 35 16.54 31.60 -28.35
C GLY A 35 15.38 31.95 -27.43
N VAL A 36 14.66 33.04 -27.70
CA VAL A 36 13.46 33.42 -26.94
C VAL A 36 12.37 32.37 -27.11
N VAL A 37 12.07 31.99 -28.35
CA VAL A 37 11.01 31.00 -28.66
C VAL A 37 11.35 29.64 -28.05
N ILE A 38 12.60 29.19 -28.17
CA ILE A 38 13.06 27.92 -27.62
C ILE A 38 13.03 27.94 -26.09
N ASP A 39 13.36 29.06 -25.44
CA ASP A 39 13.27 29.20 -23.99
C ASP A 39 11.81 29.12 -23.50
N PHE A 40 10.87 29.80 -24.17
CA PHE A 40 9.44 29.69 -23.87
C PHE A 40 8.91 28.27 -24.07
N ALA A 41 9.27 27.62 -25.18
CA ALA A 41 8.89 26.23 -25.44
C ALA A 41 9.43 25.29 -24.36
N ARG A 42 10.69 25.46 -23.98
CA ARG A 42 11.33 24.70 -22.89
C ARG A 42 10.61 24.90 -21.56
N ILE A 43 10.29 26.14 -21.20
CA ILE A 43 9.52 26.48 -19.98
C ILE A 43 8.13 25.81 -20.02
N ALA A 44 7.42 25.92 -21.15
CA ALA A 44 6.10 25.31 -21.31
C ALA A 44 6.13 23.78 -21.19
N ILE A 45 7.10 23.12 -21.82
CA ILE A 45 7.31 21.67 -21.71
C ILE A 45 7.65 21.28 -20.27
N GLY A 46 8.57 22.00 -19.63
CA GLY A 46 8.95 21.75 -18.24
C GLY A 46 7.77 21.87 -17.28
N TRP A 47 6.97 22.92 -17.41
CA TRP A 47 5.77 23.12 -16.58
C TRP A 47 4.68 22.09 -16.85
N SER A 48 4.44 21.75 -18.12
CA SER A 48 3.47 20.71 -18.48
C SER A 48 3.89 19.36 -17.90
N GLY A 49 5.17 19.01 -18.01
CA GLY A 49 5.76 17.84 -17.37
C GLY A 49 5.61 17.87 -15.84
N PHE A 50 5.84 19.03 -15.22
CA PHE A 50 5.70 19.20 -13.77
C PHE A 50 4.26 18.98 -13.31
N VAL A 51 3.28 19.58 -14.00
CA VAL A 51 1.85 19.41 -13.69
C VAL A 51 1.43 17.94 -13.82
N VAL A 52 1.81 17.29 -14.92
CA VAL A 52 1.50 15.86 -15.13
C VAL A 52 2.14 14.99 -14.06
N TRP A 53 3.42 15.20 -13.76
CA TRP A 53 4.15 14.48 -12.72
C TRP A 53 3.50 14.69 -11.34
N PHE A 54 3.20 15.95 -10.99
CA PHE A 54 2.66 16.33 -9.70
C PHE A 54 1.24 15.79 -9.46
N VAL A 55 0.38 15.79 -10.49
CA VAL A 55 -0.96 15.17 -10.41
C VAL A 55 -0.86 13.65 -10.37
N ALA A 56 0.06 13.04 -11.12
CA ALA A 56 0.27 11.59 -11.12
C ALA A 56 0.72 11.05 -9.75
N LEU A 57 1.44 11.85 -8.93
CA LEU A 57 1.79 11.48 -7.54
C LEU A 57 0.57 11.12 -6.69
N VAL A 58 -0.59 11.67 -7.03
CA VAL A 58 -1.81 11.58 -6.23
C VAL A 58 -2.86 10.70 -6.90
N GLU A 59 -3.06 10.85 -8.21
CA GLU A 59 -4.08 10.11 -8.96
C GLU A 59 -3.61 8.73 -9.47
N GLY A 60 -2.32 8.44 -9.40
CA GLY A 60 -1.74 7.19 -9.92
C GLY A 60 -1.81 7.10 -11.44
N CYS A 61 -2.10 5.91 -11.98
CA CYS A 61 -1.97 5.61 -13.41
C CYS A 61 -3.17 6.03 -14.28
N ARG A 62 -4.26 6.56 -13.69
CA ARG A 62 -5.55 6.68 -14.38
C ARG A 62 -5.62 7.99 -15.17
N PRO A 63 -5.46 7.98 -16.52
CA PRO A 63 -5.36 9.21 -17.31
C PRO A 63 -6.60 10.10 -17.21
N ARG A 64 -7.80 9.50 -17.18
CA ARG A 64 -9.07 10.23 -16.99
C ARG A 64 -9.08 11.03 -15.68
N ARG A 65 -8.53 10.47 -14.59
CA ARG A 65 -8.47 11.17 -13.29
C ARG A 65 -7.42 12.28 -13.30
N ILE A 66 -6.27 12.03 -13.91
CA ILE A 66 -5.22 13.05 -14.10
C ILE A 66 -5.79 14.24 -14.88
N LEU A 67 -6.41 14.00 -16.04
CA LEU A 67 -7.00 15.04 -16.88
C LEU A 67 -8.12 15.80 -16.15
N ARG A 68 -9.02 15.09 -15.46
CA ARG A 68 -10.06 15.71 -14.64
C ARG A 68 -9.46 16.65 -13.59
N ARG A 69 -8.40 16.21 -12.90
CA ARG A 69 -7.74 17.00 -11.84
C ARG A 69 -7.00 18.21 -12.41
N ILE A 70 -6.33 18.04 -13.56
CA ILE A 70 -5.69 19.15 -14.28
C ILE A 70 -6.76 20.19 -14.67
N ARG A 71 -7.89 19.74 -15.24
CA ARG A 71 -9.01 20.63 -15.60
C ARG A 71 -9.66 21.28 -14.37
N GLN A 72 -9.67 20.65 -13.21
CA GLN A 72 -10.17 21.28 -11.98
C GLN A 72 -9.23 22.38 -11.46
N LEU A 73 -7.93 22.25 -11.69
CA LEU A 73 -6.90 23.12 -11.13
C LEU A 73 -6.22 24.01 -12.19
N TRP A 74 -6.77 24.07 -13.41
CA TRP A 74 -6.12 24.69 -14.56
C TRP A 74 -5.77 26.16 -14.33
N ALA A 75 -6.67 26.92 -13.70
CA ALA A 75 -6.46 28.35 -13.43
C ALA A 75 -5.27 28.56 -12.48
N LEU A 76 -5.14 27.71 -11.46
CA LEU A 76 -4.02 27.76 -10.53
C LEU A 76 -2.70 27.48 -11.25
N TRP A 77 -2.69 26.46 -12.11
CA TRP A 77 -1.51 26.13 -12.91
C TRP A 77 -1.15 27.24 -13.90
N ALA A 78 -2.13 27.79 -14.62
CA ALA A 78 -1.95 28.90 -15.55
C ALA A 78 -1.33 30.12 -14.86
N ILE A 79 -1.83 30.50 -13.68
CA ILE A 79 -1.27 31.61 -12.88
C ILE A 79 0.19 31.31 -12.50
N THR A 80 0.50 30.09 -12.03
CA THR A 80 1.89 29.74 -11.67
C THR A 80 2.85 29.74 -12.86
N VAL A 81 2.40 29.27 -14.03
CA VAL A 81 3.20 29.27 -15.26
C VAL A 81 3.42 30.70 -15.75
N ALA A 82 2.38 31.53 -15.76
CA ALA A 82 2.47 32.94 -16.14
C ALA A 82 3.40 33.70 -15.19
N ALA A 83 3.26 33.53 -13.87
CA ALA A 83 4.15 34.16 -12.88
C ALA A 83 5.62 33.76 -13.10
N HIS A 84 5.88 32.46 -13.34
CA HIS A 84 7.23 31.98 -13.64
C HIS A 84 7.79 32.57 -14.94
N ALA A 85 6.98 32.59 -16.01
CA ALA A 85 7.37 33.16 -17.29
C ALA A 85 7.68 34.66 -17.17
N ILE A 86 6.83 35.43 -16.48
CA ILE A 86 7.06 36.86 -16.20
C ILE A 86 8.34 37.06 -15.39
N ALA A 87 8.55 36.29 -14.32
CA ALA A 87 9.78 36.34 -13.54
C ALA A 87 11.01 36.09 -14.42
N ARG A 88 10.95 35.11 -15.33
CA ARG A 88 12.04 34.83 -16.27
C ARG A 88 12.25 35.98 -17.26
N SER A 89 11.20 36.54 -17.84
CA SER A 89 11.31 37.69 -18.74
C SER A 89 11.93 38.91 -18.05
N LEU A 90 11.58 39.17 -16.80
CA LEU A 90 12.18 40.28 -16.02
C LEU A 90 13.67 40.07 -15.72
N ALA A 91 14.13 38.82 -15.63
CA ALA A 91 15.53 38.49 -15.38
C ALA A 91 16.49 38.91 -16.51
N ILE A 92 15.96 39.13 -17.71
CA ILE A 92 16.73 39.49 -18.91
C ILE A 92 17.31 40.90 -18.77
N SER A 93 16.53 41.83 -18.21
CA SER A 93 16.95 43.23 -18.06
C SER A 93 17.69 43.44 -16.73
N PRO A 94 18.99 43.81 -16.76
CA PRO A 94 19.75 44.07 -15.53
C PRO A 94 19.11 45.17 -14.67
N GLN A 95 18.46 46.16 -15.29
CA GLN A 95 17.79 47.27 -14.60
C GLN A 95 16.59 46.79 -13.77
N LEU A 96 15.96 45.67 -14.17
CA LEU A 96 14.81 45.09 -13.49
C LEU A 96 15.21 44.02 -12.46
N THR A 97 16.51 43.85 -12.16
CA THR A 97 16.99 42.86 -11.17
C THR A 97 16.26 42.94 -9.82
N PRO A 98 16.01 44.13 -9.22
CA PRO A 98 15.23 44.20 -7.98
C PRO A 98 13.81 43.67 -8.12
N ILE A 99 13.13 44.01 -9.21
CA ILE A 99 11.76 43.55 -9.51
C ILE A 99 11.76 42.04 -9.78
N TYR A 100 12.77 41.53 -10.48
CA TYR A 100 12.98 40.09 -10.63
C TYR A 100 13.12 39.39 -9.28
N LEU A 101 13.94 39.91 -8.35
CA LEU A 101 14.12 39.29 -7.04
C LEU A 101 12.81 39.26 -6.24
N ILE A 102 12.02 40.34 -6.31
CA ILE A 102 10.68 40.40 -5.71
C ILE A 102 9.75 39.37 -6.36
N SER A 103 9.68 39.34 -7.70
CA SER A 103 8.85 38.40 -8.45
C SER A 103 9.23 36.95 -8.18
N PHE A 104 10.53 36.64 -8.14
CA PHE A 104 11.06 35.33 -7.78
C PHE A 104 10.70 34.94 -6.34
N ALA A 105 10.82 35.88 -5.39
CA ALA A 105 10.43 35.63 -4.00
C ALA A 105 8.92 35.37 -3.88
N LEU A 106 8.09 36.13 -4.60
CA LEU A 106 6.64 35.94 -4.67
C LEU A 106 6.29 34.60 -5.31
N GLU A 107 6.94 34.21 -6.40
CA GLU A 107 6.80 32.88 -7.03
C GLU A 107 7.11 31.77 -6.02
N ARG A 108 8.20 31.90 -5.24
CA ARG A 108 8.55 30.92 -4.20
C ARG A 108 7.52 30.89 -3.07
N ALA A 109 7.08 32.05 -2.60
CA ALA A 109 6.04 32.16 -1.59
C ALA A 109 4.73 31.50 -2.07
N LEU A 110 4.36 31.74 -3.33
CA LEU A 110 3.18 31.15 -3.96
C LEU A 110 3.26 29.62 -3.95
N TYR A 111 4.38 29.01 -4.35
CA TYR A 111 4.53 27.56 -4.25
C TYR A 111 4.43 27.06 -2.81
N THR A 112 5.00 27.79 -1.83
CA THR A 112 4.99 27.36 -0.43
C THR A 112 3.59 27.29 0.16
N VAL A 113 2.64 28.01 -0.44
CA VAL A 113 1.23 27.95 -0.09
C VAL A 113 0.49 26.92 -0.96
N ILE A 114 0.70 26.94 -2.28
CA ILE A 114 -0.03 26.09 -3.24
C ILE A 114 0.24 24.60 -3.02
N ILE A 115 1.49 24.19 -2.82
CA ILE A 115 1.84 22.76 -2.74
C ILE A 115 1.19 22.09 -1.52
N PRO A 116 1.31 22.63 -0.29
CA PRO A 116 0.56 22.10 0.86
C PRO A 116 -0.95 22.17 0.67
N TRP A 117 -1.47 23.29 0.13
CA TRP A 117 -2.90 23.44 -0.12
C TRP A 117 -3.44 22.35 -1.06
N PHE A 118 -2.71 22.05 -2.14
CA PHE A 118 -3.05 20.98 -3.06
C PHE A 118 -3.10 19.62 -2.37
N PHE A 119 -2.04 19.22 -1.66
CA PHE A 119 -2.03 17.92 -0.98
C PHE A 119 -3.06 17.83 0.14
N TRP A 120 -3.34 18.95 0.81
CA TRP A 120 -4.45 19.02 1.76
C TRP A 120 -5.78 18.79 1.06
N HIS A 121 -6.04 19.48 -0.05
CA HIS A 121 -7.26 19.32 -0.83
C HIS A 121 -7.44 17.88 -1.30
N VAL A 122 -6.42 17.26 -1.93
CA VAL A 122 -6.59 15.90 -2.42
C VAL A 122 -6.66 14.86 -1.30
N SER A 123 -6.02 15.10 -0.15
CA SER A 123 -6.20 14.23 1.03
C SER A 123 -7.64 14.22 1.55
N ARG A 124 -8.43 15.27 1.28
CA ARG A 124 -9.87 15.30 1.60
C ARG A 124 -10.68 14.41 0.68
N ASP A 125 -10.31 14.33 -0.59
CA ASP A 125 -10.98 13.53 -1.63
C ASP A 125 -10.68 12.03 -1.53
N MET A 126 -9.75 11.62 -0.66
CA MET A 126 -9.32 10.23 -0.51
C MET A 126 -9.51 9.69 0.93
N PRO A 127 -10.72 9.77 1.53
CA PRO A 127 -10.93 9.40 2.93
C PRO A 127 -10.61 7.92 3.23
N GLY A 128 -10.79 7.01 2.26
CA GLY A 128 -10.46 5.59 2.42
C GLY A 128 -8.94 5.30 2.38
N VAL A 129 -8.14 6.16 1.75
CA VAL A 129 -6.70 5.92 1.51
C VAL A 129 -5.82 6.77 2.43
N VAL A 130 -6.29 7.96 2.83
CA VAL A 130 -5.55 8.89 3.69
C VAL A 130 -6.30 9.11 5.00
N LYS A 131 -5.90 8.38 6.05
CA LYS A 131 -6.50 8.50 7.38
C LYS A 131 -5.98 9.74 8.12
N ARG A 132 -4.71 10.11 7.89
CA ARG A 132 -4.02 11.21 8.60
C ARG A 132 -3.64 12.34 7.65
N ARG A 133 -4.63 13.14 7.28
CA ARG A 133 -4.55 14.22 6.28
C ARG A 133 -3.37 15.17 6.50
N MET A 134 -3.28 15.79 7.68
CA MET A 134 -2.22 16.78 7.98
C MET A 134 -0.81 16.17 7.87
N LEU A 135 -0.62 14.96 8.41
CA LEU A 135 0.67 14.29 8.34
C LEU A 135 1.02 13.97 6.88
N TYR A 136 0.07 13.42 6.12
CA TYR A 136 0.25 13.13 4.70
C TYR A 136 0.61 14.38 3.90
N THR A 137 -0.10 15.49 4.10
CA THR A 137 0.18 16.78 3.46
C THR A 137 1.60 17.25 3.74
N ILE A 138 2.02 17.29 5.02
CA ILE A 138 3.38 17.72 5.39
C ILE A 138 4.43 16.84 4.75
N GLN A 139 4.23 15.51 4.78
CA GLN A 139 5.17 14.56 4.21
C GLN A 139 5.29 14.74 2.69
N MET A 140 4.17 14.80 1.96
CA MET A 140 4.17 15.00 0.50
C MET A 140 4.74 16.35 0.09
N THR A 141 4.41 17.43 0.80
CA THR A 141 5.03 18.74 0.61
C THR A 141 6.54 18.64 0.75
N PHE A 142 7.04 18.06 1.85
CA PHE A 142 8.47 17.90 2.07
C PHE A 142 9.14 17.09 0.95
N LEU A 143 8.51 15.99 0.54
CA LEU A 143 9.00 15.11 -0.52
C LEU A 143 9.13 15.82 -1.88
N VAL A 144 8.20 16.71 -2.24
CA VAL A 144 8.27 17.48 -3.49
C VAL A 144 9.25 18.65 -3.39
N TYR A 145 9.30 19.32 -2.24
CA TYR A 145 10.21 20.45 -2.03
C TYR A 145 11.67 20.05 -2.03
N THR A 146 11.97 18.86 -1.52
CA THR A 146 13.35 18.41 -1.31
C THR A 146 14.16 18.32 -2.62
N PRO A 147 13.72 17.62 -3.69
CA PRO A 147 14.40 17.62 -4.99
C PRO A 147 14.55 19.03 -5.58
N TRP A 148 13.58 19.91 -5.35
CA TRP A 148 13.63 21.25 -5.90
C TRP A 148 14.67 22.13 -5.18
N ALA A 149 14.69 22.13 -3.84
CA ALA A 149 15.71 22.78 -3.03
C ALA A 149 17.10 22.19 -3.30
N ALA A 150 17.16 20.86 -3.44
CA ALA A 150 18.33 20.13 -3.86
C ALA A 150 18.93 20.73 -5.14
N SER A 151 18.16 20.73 -6.22
CA SER A 151 18.59 21.23 -7.52
C SER A 151 19.29 22.60 -7.43
N HIS A 152 18.72 23.51 -6.64
CA HIS A 152 19.27 24.85 -6.43
C HIS A 152 20.59 24.85 -5.66
N VAL A 153 20.66 24.09 -4.57
CA VAL A 153 21.87 23.97 -3.74
C VAL A 153 23.00 23.34 -4.54
N TRP A 154 22.72 22.25 -5.26
CA TRP A 154 23.71 21.54 -6.07
C TRP A 154 24.21 22.39 -7.23
N GLY A 155 23.31 23.01 -7.99
CA GLY A 155 23.67 23.90 -9.09
C GLY A 155 24.54 25.09 -8.64
N ARG A 156 24.32 25.62 -7.44
CA ARG A 156 25.11 26.76 -6.92
C ARG A 156 26.44 26.36 -6.29
N LEU A 157 26.51 25.21 -5.62
CA LEU A 157 27.70 24.81 -4.86
C LEU A 157 28.70 23.99 -5.70
N PHE A 158 28.20 23.05 -6.48
CA PHE A 158 29.04 22.06 -7.15
C PHE A 158 29.33 22.42 -8.59
N LEU A 159 28.38 23.01 -9.31
CA LEU A 159 28.58 23.32 -10.73
C LEU A 159 29.74 24.31 -10.96
N PRO A 160 29.87 25.44 -10.24
CA PRO A 160 31.01 26.34 -10.44
C PRO A 160 32.35 25.69 -10.06
N LYS A 161 32.36 24.74 -9.12
CA LYS A 161 33.57 23.98 -8.76
C LYS A 161 33.92 22.94 -9.81
N ALA A 162 32.91 22.34 -10.43
CA ALA A 162 33.10 21.39 -11.52
C ALA A 162 33.72 22.08 -12.73
N GLU A 163 33.25 23.29 -13.06
CA GLU A 163 33.83 24.13 -14.12
C GLU A 163 35.31 24.48 -13.87
N GLY A 164 35.71 24.63 -12.60
CA GLY A 164 37.09 24.95 -12.24
C GLY A 164 38.03 23.74 -12.10
N ALA A 165 37.52 22.50 -12.21
CA ALA A 165 38.32 21.30 -12.04
C ALA A 165 39.07 20.95 -13.33
N THR A 166 40.40 21.03 -13.31
CA THR A 166 41.20 20.86 -14.53
C THR A 166 41.77 19.45 -14.68
N THR A 167 41.95 18.73 -13.57
CA THR A 167 42.55 17.37 -13.58
C THR A 167 41.52 16.27 -13.33
N ASP A 168 41.71 15.09 -13.92
CA ASP A 168 40.82 13.93 -13.73
C ASP A 168 40.72 13.51 -12.25
N SER A 169 41.79 13.68 -11.48
CA SER A 169 41.81 13.41 -10.03
C SER A 169 40.93 14.38 -9.24
N GLU A 170 41.02 15.68 -9.54
CA GLU A 170 40.14 16.70 -8.93
C GLU A 170 38.68 16.47 -9.29
N LYS A 171 38.39 16.13 -10.56
CA LYS A 171 37.05 15.78 -11.03
C LYS A 171 36.50 14.58 -10.26
N THR A 172 37.30 13.51 -10.10
CA THR A 172 36.93 12.33 -9.30
C THR A 172 36.65 12.70 -7.85
N ARG A 173 37.55 13.47 -7.21
CA ARG A 173 37.38 13.90 -5.82
C ARG A 173 36.10 14.73 -5.64
N LEU A 174 35.85 15.67 -6.54
CA LEU A 174 34.67 16.53 -6.48
C LEU A 174 33.37 15.72 -6.70
N ALA A 175 33.38 14.75 -7.61
CA ALA A 175 32.26 13.85 -7.83
C ALA A 175 31.92 13.04 -6.57
N VAL A 176 32.93 12.47 -5.90
CA VAL A 176 32.75 11.74 -4.63
C VAL A 176 32.23 12.65 -3.52
N VAL A 177 32.79 13.86 -3.36
CA VAL A 177 32.29 14.83 -2.37
C VAL A 177 30.85 15.22 -2.66
N CYS A 178 30.48 15.37 -3.94
CA CYS A 178 29.11 15.61 -4.34
C CYS A 178 28.19 14.47 -3.89
N LEU A 179 28.49 13.21 -4.23
CA LEU A 179 27.70 12.04 -3.83
C LEU A 179 27.55 11.92 -2.30
N LEU A 180 28.64 12.06 -1.56
CA LEU A 180 28.62 12.00 -0.09
C LEU A 180 27.79 13.13 0.53
N SER A 181 27.80 14.33 -0.07
CA SER A 181 26.97 15.45 0.38
C SER A 181 25.48 15.27 0.08
N CYS A 182 25.14 14.56 -1.00
CA CYS A 182 23.76 14.21 -1.37
C CYS A 182 23.16 13.17 -0.43
N PHE A 183 23.99 12.20 0.00
CA PHE A 183 23.54 11.01 0.70
C PHE A 183 22.55 11.27 1.83
N PRO A 184 22.76 12.22 2.77
CA PRO A 184 21.83 12.44 3.87
C PRO A 184 20.44 12.89 3.40
N LEU A 185 20.38 13.70 2.33
CA LEU A 185 19.13 14.21 1.80
C LEU A 185 18.35 13.09 1.10
N VAL A 186 19.04 12.32 0.25
CA VAL A 186 18.42 11.21 -0.47
C VAL A 186 17.95 10.13 0.52
N ALA A 187 18.77 9.79 1.52
CA ALA A 187 18.41 8.87 2.60
C ALA A 187 17.19 9.36 3.40
N THR A 188 17.07 10.66 3.64
CA THR A 188 15.91 11.25 4.33
C THR A 188 14.63 11.12 3.50
N VAL A 189 14.70 11.44 2.20
CA VAL A 189 13.56 11.28 1.27
C VAL A 189 13.13 9.83 1.20
N ASN A 190 14.06 8.91 0.98
CA ASN A 190 13.77 7.48 0.89
C ASN A 190 13.19 6.94 2.21
N GLY A 191 13.80 7.27 3.34
CA GLY A 191 13.33 6.88 4.66
C GLY A 191 11.93 7.42 4.96
N LEU A 192 11.59 8.61 4.48
CA LEU A 192 10.24 9.18 4.61
C LEU A 192 9.23 8.45 3.72
N CYS A 193 9.55 8.22 2.44
CA CYS A 193 8.72 7.43 1.51
C CYS A 193 8.39 6.06 2.08
N ARG A 194 9.40 5.32 2.56
CA ARG A 194 9.22 3.98 3.18
C ARG A 194 8.35 4.00 4.44
N LYS A 195 8.37 5.09 5.21
CA LYS A 195 7.61 5.26 6.46
C LYS A 195 6.19 5.81 6.25
N MET A 196 5.86 6.30 5.05
CA MET A 196 4.53 6.80 4.76
C MET A 196 3.51 5.66 4.77
N ARG A 197 2.48 5.80 5.62
CA ARG A 197 1.43 4.77 5.73
C ARG A 197 0.20 5.08 4.90
N ASP A 198 0.00 6.35 4.55
CA ASP A 198 -1.17 6.90 3.89
C ASP A 198 -0.83 7.28 2.43
N GLY A 199 -1.83 7.32 1.54
CA GLY A 199 -1.66 7.69 0.11
C GLY A 199 -1.59 6.50 -0.85
N PRO A 200 -1.46 6.70 -2.17
CA PRO A 200 -1.37 5.64 -3.17
C PRO A 200 -0.12 4.75 -2.99
N PRO A 201 -0.10 3.47 -3.35
CA PRO A 201 1.09 2.63 -3.17
C PRO A 201 2.22 2.91 -4.17
N LEU A 202 1.94 3.58 -5.30
CA LEU A 202 2.88 3.73 -6.42
C LEU A 202 3.72 5.02 -6.38
N PHE A 203 3.41 6.00 -5.52
CA PHE A 203 4.07 7.32 -5.61
C PHE A 203 5.57 7.25 -5.28
N ASN A 204 6.05 6.22 -4.54
CA ASN A 204 7.43 6.15 -4.04
C ASN A 204 8.43 6.33 -5.17
N TYR A 205 8.25 5.58 -6.24
CA TYR A 205 9.10 5.62 -7.43
C TYR A 205 9.20 7.06 -8.00
N CYS A 206 8.07 7.72 -8.17
CA CYS A 206 7.96 9.05 -8.77
C CYS A 206 8.62 10.16 -7.95
N VAL A 207 8.65 10.00 -6.62
CA VAL A 207 9.27 10.96 -5.70
C VAL A 207 10.78 10.74 -5.59
N ILE A 208 11.21 9.47 -5.57
CA ILE A 208 12.61 9.10 -5.40
C ILE A 208 13.40 9.43 -6.68
N PHE A 209 12.83 9.17 -7.85
CA PHE A 209 13.55 9.35 -9.11
C PHE A 209 14.14 10.76 -9.32
N PRO A 210 13.40 11.88 -9.15
CA PRO A 210 13.96 13.22 -9.34
C PRO A 210 15.10 13.57 -8.39
N ILE A 211 15.02 13.19 -7.11
CA ILE A 211 16.09 13.51 -6.14
C ILE A 211 17.37 12.75 -6.49
N VAL A 212 17.24 11.48 -6.93
CA VAL A 212 18.37 10.67 -7.34
C VAL A 212 19.00 11.25 -8.60
N LEU A 213 18.20 11.57 -9.62
CA LEU A 213 18.68 12.18 -10.87
C LEU A 213 19.48 13.47 -10.61
N ILE A 214 18.99 14.34 -9.74
CA ILE A 214 19.67 15.58 -9.35
C ILE A 214 20.97 15.31 -8.59
N SER A 215 21.03 14.25 -7.78
CA SER A 215 22.24 13.90 -7.03
C SER A 215 23.36 13.33 -7.90
N LEU A 216 23.02 12.77 -9.06
CA LEU A 216 23.94 12.07 -9.95
C LEU A 216 24.44 12.92 -11.14
N ILE A 217 23.73 13.99 -11.50
CA ILE A 217 24.05 14.80 -12.68
C ILE A 217 25.49 15.34 -12.67
N VAL A 218 25.92 15.97 -11.57
CA VAL A 218 27.26 16.56 -11.47
C VAL A 218 28.37 15.49 -11.43
N PRO A 219 28.28 14.42 -10.62
CA PRO A 219 29.24 13.32 -10.66
C PRO A 219 29.43 12.73 -12.05
N ARG A 220 28.33 12.53 -12.79
CA ARG A 220 28.37 11.91 -14.12
C ARG A 220 28.85 12.88 -15.20
N PHE A 221 28.61 14.19 -15.04
CA PHE A 221 29.31 15.21 -15.83
C PHE A 221 30.81 15.12 -15.64
N LEU A 222 31.29 15.22 -14.39
CA LEU A 222 32.71 15.15 -14.08
C LEU A 222 33.38 13.89 -14.62
N GLN A 223 32.71 12.73 -14.52
CA GLN A 223 33.17 11.47 -15.09
C GLN A 223 33.28 11.53 -16.62
N ALA A 224 32.26 12.05 -17.30
CA ALA A 224 32.22 12.10 -18.75
C ALA A 224 33.31 13.04 -19.34
N GLU A 225 33.68 14.05 -18.57
CA GLU A 225 34.72 15.04 -18.88
C GLU A 225 36.16 14.58 -18.63
N MET A 226 36.36 13.40 -18.04
CA MET A 226 37.71 12.87 -17.84
C MET A 226 38.36 12.56 -19.18
N THR A 227 39.65 12.84 -19.32
CA THR A 227 40.35 12.62 -20.59
C THR A 227 40.81 11.17 -20.72
N ALA A 228 41.31 10.59 -19.63
CA ALA A 228 41.81 9.23 -19.62
C ALA A 228 40.67 8.21 -19.39
N LEU A 229 40.55 7.24 -20.32
CA LEU A 229 39.58 6.15 -20.20
C LEU A 229 39.74 5.36 -18.88
N SER A 230 40.96 5.20 -18.39
CA SER A 230 41.23 4.51 -17.12
C SER A 230 40.58 5.21 -15.92
N TYR A 231 40.55 6.54 -15.89
CA TYR A 231 39.87 7.32 -14.85
C TYR A 231 38.34 7.24 -14.99
N LYS A 232 37.81 7.22 -16.23
CA LYS A 232 36.38 7.00 -16.47
C LYS A 232 35.90 5.66 -15.94
N ILE A 233 36.64 4.58 -16.25
CA ILE A 233 36.35 3.21 -15.79
C ILE A 233 36.44 3.14 -14.27
N LYS A 234 37.53 3.64 -13.67
CA LYS A 234 37.70 3.66 -12.20
C LYS A 234 36.58 4.42 -11.51
N SER A 235 36.20 5.59 -12.03
CA SER A 235 35.11 6.39 -11.47
C SER A 235 33.75 5.71 -11.64
N SER A 236 33.49 5.05 -12.78
CA SER A 236 32.25 4.28 -12.97
C SER A 236 32.16 3.14 -11.99
N LEU A 237 33.24 2.36 -11.86
CA LEU A 237 33.28 1.27 -10.90
C LEU A 237 33.08 1.78 -9.48
N LEU A 238 33.70 2.91 -9.12
CA LEU A 238 33.52 3.52 -7.82
C LEU A 238 32.06 3.94 -7.56
N PHE A 239 31.39 4.53 -8.57
CA PHE A 239 29.99 4.93 -8.45
C PHE A 239 29.06 3.71 -8.37
N ALA A 240 29.26 2.72 -9.24
CA ALA A 240 28.52 1.46 -9.23
C ALA A 240 28.67 0.72 -7.89
N LEU A 241 29.88 0.70 -7.33
CA LEU A 241 30.13 0.10 -6.01
C LEU A 241 29.50 0.92 -4.87
N TYR A 242 29.55 2.26 -4.96
CA TYR A 242 28.90 3.12 -3.98
C TYR A 242 27.39 2.88 -3.95
N ASP A 243 26.75 2.78 -5.12
CA ASP A 243 25.32 2.49 -5.23
C ASP A 243 25.00 1.08 -4.74
N LEU A 244 25.72 0.06 -5.22
CA LEU A 244 25.59 -1.33 -4.77
C LEU A 244 25.68 -1.45 -3.24
N LEU A 245 26.69 -0.83 -2.62
CA LEU A 245 26.86 -0.86 -1.16
C LEU A 245 25.76 -0.08 -0.45
N GLY A 246 25.36 1.07 -0.98
CA GLY A 246 24.27 1.88 -0.44
C GLY A 246 22.95 1.11 -0.40
N ASP A 247 22.57 0.50 -1.52
CA ASP A 247 21.34 -0.26 -1.66
C ASP A 247 21.35 -1.55 -0.85
N LEU A 248 22.49 -2.24 -0.77
CA LEU A 248 22.65 -3.38 0.13
C LEU A 248 22.56 -2.98 1.61
N ALA A 249 23.04 -1.79 1.99
CA ALA A 249 23.05 -1.33 3.37
C ALA A 249 21.68 -0.83 3.85
N VAL A 250 20.81 -0.33 2.96
CA VAL A 250 19.52 0.28 3.32
C VAL A 250 18.65 -0.61 4.22
N PRO A 251 18.40 -1.90 3.88
CA PRO A 251 17.56 -2.77 4.72
C PRO A 251 18.13 -2.97 6.13
N TYR A 252 19.46 -3.09 6.24
CA TYR A 252 20.15 -3.24 7.51
C TYR A 252 20.12 -1.95 8.34
N ALA A 253 20.30 -0.81 7.70
CA ALA A 253 20.22 0.49 8.36
C ALA A 253 18.83 0.72 8.95
N ASP A 254 17.78 0.33 8.24
CA ASP A 254 16.40 0.43 8.75
C ASP A 254 16.13 -0.53 9.91
N MET A 255 16.66 -1.76 9.85
CA MET A 255 16.58 -2.71 10.96
C MET A 255 17.35 -2.22 12.19
N LEU A 256 18.56 -1.70 12.01
CA LEU A 256 19.37 -1.11 13.07
C LEU A 256 18.63 0.07 13.70
N HIS A 257 18.08 0.96 12.88
CA HIS A 257 17.27 2.09 13.34
C HIS A 257 16.03 1.62 14.13
N ALA A 258 15.35 0.56 13.70
CA ALA A 258 14.23 -0.03 14.44
C ALA A 258 14.67 -0.61 15.80
N LYS A 259 15.82 -1.29 15.86
CA LYS A 259 16.42 -1.78 17.12
C LYS A 259 16.77 -0.64 18.06
N ILE A 260 17.43 0.41 17.55
CA ILE A 260 17.81 1.59 18.34
C ILE A 260 16.58 2.28 18.90
N ILE A 261 15.53 2.50 18.09
CA ILE A 261 14.28 3.09 18.59
C ILE A 261 13.69 2.26 19.73
N ARG A 262 13.60 0.94 19.56
CA ARG A 262 13.08 0.04 20.61
C ARG A 262 13.93 0.09 21.88
N MET A 263 15.24 0.16 21.74
CA MET A 263 16.17 0.31 22.87
C MET A 263 15.97 1.65 23.57
N CYS A 264 15.91 2.76 22.83
CA CYS A 264 15.67 4.09 23.39
C CYS A 264 14.31 4.18 24.08
N THR A 265 13.26 3.56 23.53
CA THR A 265 11.94 3.51 24.19
C THR A 265 12.01 2.70 25.48
N ARG A 266 12.72 1.55 25.50
CA ARG A 266 12.90 0.76 26.73
C ARG A 266 13.65 1.53 27.81
N ILE A 267 14.74 2.20 27.45
CA ILE A 267 15.53 3.02 28.40
C ILE A 267 14.69 4.19 28.95
N ARG A 268 13.89 4.82 28.08
CA ARG A 268 13.00 5.91 28.50
C ARG A 268 11.92 5.40 29.45
N ASP A 269 11.31 4.26 29.13
CA ASP A 269 10.22 3.69 29.92
C ASP A 269 10.74 3.06 31.23
N SER A 270 12.01 2.60 31.29
CA SER A 270 12.64 2.09 32.51
C SER A 270 13.15 3.18 33.46
N ARG A 271 13.44 4.39 32.96
CA ARG A 271 13.96 5.52 33.78
C ARG A 271 12.87 6.31 34.51
N TRP A 272 11.60 6.03 34.27
CA TRP A 272 10.50 6.59 35.05
C TRP A 272 9.95 5.51 35.97
N PRO A 273 10.57 5.28 37.15
CA PRO A 273 9.86 4.58 38.21
C PRO A 273 8.57 5.37 38.46
N LYS A 274 7.42 4.69 38.34
CA LYS A 274 6.14 5.29 38.72
C LYS A 274 6.25 5.67 40.20
N ALA A 275 6.38 6.95 40.49
CA ALA A 275 6.51 7.50 41.84
C ALA A 275 5.21 7.39 42.69
N GLY A 276 4.37 6.39 42.41
CA GLY A 276 3.03 6.24 43.00
C GLY A 276 2.89 5.12 44.03
N ASP A 277 3.81 4.16 44.09
CA ASP A 277 3.64 2.96 44.95
C ASP A 277 4.31 3.08 46.33
N THR A 278 4.75 4.27 46.75
CA THR A 278 5.37 4.50 48.08
C THR A 278 4.39 5.05 49.13
N ALA A 279 3.10 5.22 48.82
CA ALA A 279 2.13 5.83 49.74
C ALA A 279 1.45 4.84 50.74
N GLY A 280 1.89 3.57 50.80
CA GLY A 280 1.21 2.54 51.61
C GLY A 280 1.89 2.12 52.92
N LEU A 281 3.02 2.72 53.32
CA LEU A 281 3.83 2.20 54.43
C LEU A 281 4.25 3.27 55.46
N HIS A 282 3.29 4.05 55.96
CA HIS A 282 3.47 4.79 57.22
C HIS A 282 2.15 4.82 57.99
N GLY A 283 2.02 3.93 58.97
CA GLY A 283 0.81 3.87 59.78
C GLY A 283 0.87 2.90 60.95
N LEU A 284 2.01 2.77 61.65
CA LEU A 284 2.07 2.22 63.00
C LEU A 284 3.24 2.84 63.77
N SER A 285 2.98 3.95 64.47
CA SER A 285 3.71 4.30 65.68
C SER A 285 2.88 5.27 66.53
N GLU A 286 2.67 4.85 67.78
CA GLU A 286 2.40 5.66 68.98
C GLU A 286 1.04 6.35 69.16
N THR A 287 0.27 5.83 70.13
CA THR A 287 -0.17 6.63 71.29
C THR A 287 -0.58 5.72 72.45
N SER A 288 0.24 5.73 73.51
CA SER A 288 -0.18 5.50 74.90
C SER A 288 -1.03 6.69 75.37
N GLY A 289 -1.98 6.62 76.30
CA GLY A 289 -2.47 5.59 77.22
C GLY A 289 -3.51 6.21 78.17
N SER A 290 -4.01 5.41 79.13
CA SER A 290 -4.83 5.78 80.33
C SER A 290 -6.32 6.14 80.09
N SER A 291 -7.34 5.76 80.87
CA SER A 291 -7.48 5.08 82.17
C SER A 291 -8.78 4.25 82.21
N GLU A 292 -8.81 3.25 83.11
CA GLU A 292 -9.93 2.71 83.94
C GLU A 292 -11.37 2.64 83.37
N THR A 293 -12.22 1.62 83.54
CA THR A 293 -12.49 0.73 84.70
C THR A 293 -13.51 -0.36 84.25
N THR A 294 -13.29 -1.60 84.69
CA THR A 294 -14.24 -2.63 85.16
C THR A 294 -15.72 -2.62 84.73
N ARG A 295 -16.17 -3.63 83.95
CA ARG A 295 -17.31 -4.51 84.34
C ARG A 295 -17.51 -5.73 83.44
N THR A 296 -17.56 -6.88 84.09
CA THR A 296 -18.09 -8.19 83.69
C THR A 296 -19.58 -8.14 83.31
N ARG A 297 -19.99 -8.81 82.21
CA ARG A 297 -21.12 -9.78 82.22
C ARG A 297 -21.23 -10.57 80.91
N ALA A 298 -21.29 -11.89 81.06
CA ALA A 298 -21.60 -12.87 80.04
C ALA A 298 -23.10 -12.85 79.66
N THR A 299 -23.43 -13.29 78.44
CA THR A 299 -24.20 -14.52 78.14
C THR A 299 -24.95 -14.45 76.80
N SER A 300 -25.04 -15.61 76.15
CA SER A 300 -26.21 -16.12 75.41
C SER A 300 -26.44 -15.59 73.99
N THR A 301 -26.88 -16.36 72.99
CA THR A 301 -26.82 -17.79 72.63
C THR A 301 -27.33 -17.82 71.16
N LYS A 302 -26.84 -18.78 70.35
CA LYS A 302 -27.54 -19.43 69.21
C LYS A 302 -28.04 -18.60 68.02
N GLY A 303 -27.63 -19.04 66.83
CA GLY A 303 -28.33 -18.76 65.58
C GLY A 303 -27.54 -19.18 64.36
N ALA A 304 -27.42 -20.49 64.12
CA ALA A 304 -26.87 -21.04 62.90
C ALA A 304 -27.80 -20.75 61.71
N ALA A 305 -27.25 -20.15 60.65
CA ALA A 305 -27.75 -20.32 59.29
C ALA A 305 -26.61 -20.01 58.31
N LEU A 306 -26.27 -21.02 57.52
CA LEU A 306 -25.48 -20.92 56.29
C LEU A 306 -26.05 -19.83 55.38
N PHE A 307 -25.19 -19.06 54.70
CA PHE A 307 -25.06 -19.07 53.23
C PHE A 307 -24.04 -18.01 52.79
N ILE A 308 -22.93 -18.51 52.22
CA ILE A 308 -22.12 -17.98 51.12
C ILE A 308 -22.13 -16.44 50.91
N ASN A 309 -21.01 -15.79 51.26
CA ASN A 309 -20.47 -14.65 50.52
C ASN A 309 -18.97 -14.51 50.83
N ARG A 310 -18.14 -15.21 50.03
CA ARG A 310 -16.67 -15.15 50.11
C ARG A 310 -16.12 -14.49 48.85
N ALA A 311 -15.53 -13.31 49.07
CA ALA A 311 -14.44 -12.70 48.31
C ALA A 311 -14.67 -12.41 46.81
N GLY A 312 -15.22 -11.23 46.52
CA GLY A 312 -14.94 -10.50 45.28
C GLY A 312 -13.87 -9.43 45.53
N SER A 313 -12.59 -9.82 45.64
CA SER A 313 -11.50 -8.85 45.53
C SER A 313 -11.27 -8.58 44.04
N GLY A 314 -11.77 -7.43 43.57
CA GLY A 314 -11.55 -6.97 42.21
C GLY A 314 -10.06 -6.77 41.93
N GLU A 315 -9.44 -7.69 41.19
CA GLU A 315 -8.20 -7.40 40.48
C GLU A 315 -8.51 -6.39 39.36
N PRO A 316 -7.76 -5.28 39.27
CA PRO A 316 -7.93 -4.36 38.16
C PRO A 316 -7.51 -5.06 36.86
N ARG A 317 -8.48 -5.21 35.94
CA ARG A 317 -8.30 -5.66 34.55
C ARG A 317 -7.13 -4.90 33.92
N ARG A 318 -5.96 -5.54 33.84
CA ARG A 318 -4.84 -5.05 33.03
C ARG A 318 -5.23 -5.07 31.55
N SER A 319 -4.97 -3.97 30.86
CA SER A 319 -5.20 -3.80 29.42
C SER A 319 -4.51 -4.92 28.62
N SER A 320 -5.23 -5.55 27.68
CA SER A 320 -4.73 -6.65 26.84
C SER A 320 -3.53 -6.27 25.97
N SER A 321 -3.25 -4.96 25.78
CA SER A 321 -2.04 -4.48 25.13
C SER A 321 -0.76 -4.76 25.94
N GLU A 322 -0.85 -4.82 27.29
CA GLU A 322 0.25 -5.21 28.16
C GLU A 322 0.46 -6.73 28.18
N ILE A 323 -0.62 -7.52 28.06
CA ILE A 323 -0.56 -8.99 28.02
C ILE A 323 0.00 -9.48 26.67
N HIS A 324 -0.39 -8.88 25.54
CA HIS A 324 0.18 -9.23 24.23
C HIS A 324 1.67 -8.85 24.13
N GLN A 325 2.07 -7.73 24.76
CA GLN A 325 3.49 -7.39 24.89
C GLN A 325 4.24 -8.26 25.91
N SER A 326 3.57 -8.78 26.95
CA SER A 326 4.20 -9.65 27.95
C SER A 326 4.40 -11.07 27.42
N VAL A 327 3.47 -11.63 26.63
CA VAL A 327 3.60 -12.99 26.04
C VAL A 327 4.66 -13.01 24.94
N MET A 328 4.72 -11.98 24.09
CA MET A 328 5.82 -11.80 23.12
C MET A 328 7.18 -11.49 23.78
N ARG A 329 7.19 -10.96 25.02
CA ARG A 329 8.41 -10.82 25.84
C ARG A 329 8.77 -12.12 26.57
N ALA A 330 7.80 -12.86 27.08
CA ALA A 330 8.00 -14.06 27.90
C ALA A 330 8.51 -15.24 27.08
N GLY A 331 8.02 -15.42 25.84
CA GLY A 331 8.57 -16.40 24.90
C GLY A 331 9.99 -16.06 24.40
N ARG A 332 10.49 -14.84 24.67
CA ARG A 332 11.76 -14.33 24.13
C ARG A 332 12.80 -13.96 25.19
N MET A 333 12.42 -13.89 26.48
CA MET A 333 13.33 -13.60 27.59
C MET A 333 14.01 -14.86 28.14
N ARG A 334 13.60 -16.07 27.75
CA ARG A 334 14.26 -17.31 28.20
C ARG A 334 15.57 -17.65 27.47
N SER A 335 16.04 -16.85 26.50
CA SER A 335 17.32 -17.12 25.79
C SER A 335 18.34 -15.98 25.76
N THR A 336 18.18 -14.91 26.54
CA THR A 336 19.10 -13.75 26.47
C THR A 336 20.37 -13.84 27.31
N THR A 337 20.70 -15.01 27.87
CA THR A 337 21.96 -15.23 28.61
C THR A 337 22.92 -16.21 27.93
N SER A 338 22.55 -16.84 26.81
CA SER A 338 23.50 -17.59 25.98
C SER A 338 24.13 -16.66 24.94
N GLY A 339 25.46 -16.58 24.94
CA GLY A 339 26.29 -15.59 24.26
C GLY A 339 26.16 -15.45 22.73
N PRO A 340 27.01 -14.60 22.11
CA PRO A 340 26.87 -14.08 20.74
C PRO A 340 27.09 -15.10 19.59
N SER A 341 26.89 -16.41 19.80
CA SER A 341 27.29 -17.47 18.87
C SER A 341 26.38 -17.72 17.66
N SER A 342 25.31 -16.96 17.43
CA SER A 342 24.47 -17.12 16.23
C SER A 342 24.40 -15.82 15.40
N MET A 343 25.47 -15.52 14.67
CA MET A 343 25.43 -14.51 13.59
C MET A 343 24.53 -14.95 12.41
N THR A 344 24.20 -16.24 12.31
CA THR A 344 23.28 -16.79 11.30
C THR A 344 21.88 -16.20 11.38
N SER A 345 21.39 -15.79 12.56
CA SER A 345 20.06 -15.16 12.70
C SER A 345 20.00 -13.71 12.16
N VAL A 346 21.14 -13.07 11.91
CA VAL A 346 21.21 -11.71 11.37
C VAL A 346 21.08 -11.71 9.84
N ILE A 347 21.39 -12.83 9.20
CA ILE A 347 21.40 -12.97 7.73
C ILE A 347 19.99 -13.18 7.18
N ASP A 348 19.06 -13.74 7.97
CA ASP A 348 17.66 -13.88 7.56
C ASP A 348 16.89 -12.55 7.75
N LEU A 349 17.08 -11.67 6.77
CA LEU A 349 16.44 -10.38 6.68
C LEU A 349 14.91 -10.48 6.62
N GLN A 350 14.38 -11.55 6.02
CA GLN A 350 12.94 -11.78 5.86
C GLN A 350 12.29 -12.06 7.21
N SER A 351 12.80 -13.01 7.99
CA SER A 351 12.24 -13.29 9.33
C SER A 351 12.36 -12.09 10.25
N ASN A 352 13.44 -11.32 10.13
CA ASN A 352 13.58 -10.06 10.86
C ASN A 352 12.50 -9.07 10.46
N PHE A 353 12.25 -8.84 9.16
CA PHE A 353 11.17 -7.96 8.72
C PHE A 353 9.79 -8.42 9.20
N MET A 354 9.53 -9.74 9.20
CA MET A 354 8.31 -10.29 9.81
C MET A 354 8.25 -10.01 11.32
N ALA A 355 9.36 -10.13 12.04
CA ALA A 355 9.46 -9.82 13.47
C ALA A 355 9.36 -8.32 13.80
N TYR A 356 9.57 -7.44 12.81
CA TYR A 356 9.35 -6.00 12.93
C TYR A 356 7.95 -5.56 12.48
N ASP A 357 7.08 -6.49 12.09
CA ASP A 357 5.75 -6.22 11.52
C ASP A 357 5.85 -5.26 10.32
N VAL A 358 6.86 -5.51 9.47
CA VAL A 358 7.08 -4.71 8.27
C VAL A 358 5.99 -5.02 7.25
N ARG A 359 5.18 -3.99 6.96
CA ARG A 359 4.05 -4.08 6.04
C ARG A 359 4.51 -4.38 4.62
N PRO A 360 3.71 -5.08 3.79
CA PRO A 360 4.00 -5.29 2.37
C PRO A 360 4.29 -3.99 1.60
N ARG A 361 3.63 -2.89 1.97
CA ARG A 361 3.88 -1.53 1.44
C ARG A 361 5.33 -1.08 1.60
N TYR A 362 6.00 -1.43 2.70
CA TYR A 362 7.39 -1.06 2.92
C TYR A 362 8.33 -1.82 1.96
N LEU A 363 8.14 -3.13 1.83
CA LEU A 363 8.94 -3.95 0.90
C LEU A 363 8.76 -3.48 -0.55
N ARG A 364 7.54 -3.06 -0.89
CA ARG A 364 7.26 -2.39 -2.16
C ARG A 364 8.03 -1.08 -2.30
N ALA A 365 7.98 -0.20 -1.30
CA ALA A 365 8.70 1.07 -1.33
C ALA A 365 10.22 0.89 -1.48
N LEU A 366 10.78 -0.15 -0.85
CA LEU A 366 12.18 -0.53 -1.01
C LEU A 366 12.48 -1.02 -2.44
N SER A 367 11.62 -1.86 -3.01
CA SER A 367 11.72 -2.28 -4.42
C SER A 367 11.61 -1.11 -5.40
N ASP A 368 10.65 -0.20 -5.18
CA ASP A 368 10.47 1.01 -5.99
C ASP A 368 11.71 1.92 -5.90
N GLN A 369 12.33 2.03 -4.73
CA GLN A 369 13.57 2.78 -4.55
C GLN A 369 14.70 2.20 -5.40
N THR A 370 15.05 0.93 -5.22
CA THR A 370 16.14 0.30 -6.00
C THR A 370 15.89 0.41 -7.50
N HIS A 371 14.66 0.19 -7.96
CA HIS A 371 14.35 0.39 -9.38
C HIS A 371 14.48 1.85 -9.84
N ALA A 372 14.15 2.83 -8.99
CA ALA A 372 14.28 4.25 -9.33
C ALA A 372 15.74 4.68 -9.41
N TYR A 373 16.59 4.15 -8.53
CA TYR A 373 18.04 4.39 -8.52
C TYR A 373 18.71 3.85 -9.78
N ASN A 374 18.63 2.53 -10.00
CA ASN A 374 19.16 1.86 -11.18
C ASN A 374 18.71 2.55 -12.48
N GLN A 375 17.42 2.93 -12.56
CA GLN A 375 16.90 3.62 -13.73
C GLN A 375 17.48 5.02 -13.91
N ALA A 376 17.62 5.80 -12.83
CA ALA A 376 18.20 7.14 -12.88
C ALA A 376 19.69 7.10 -13.23
N GLU A 377 20.43 6.15 -12.66
CA GLU A 377 21.86 5.92 -12.94
C GLU A 377 22.12 5.54 -14.39
N SER A 378 21.42 4.52 -14.87
CA SER A 378 21.51 4.10 -16.27
C SER A 378 21.11 5.23 -17.22
N LEU A 379 20.01 5.95 -16.92
CA LEU A 379 19.55 7.07 -17.74
C LEU A 379 20.62 8.15 -17.83
N ILE A 380 21.16 8.61 -16.70
CA ILE A 380 22.08 9.74 -16.69
C ILE A 380 23.44 9.37 -17.30
N LEU A 381 23.91 8.14 -17.08
CA LEU A 381 25.14 7.64 -17.69
C LEU A 381 25.02 7.62 -19.22
N ILE A 382 23.95 7.02 -19.74
CA ILE A 382 23.69 6.93 -21.19
C ILE A 382 23.49 8.32 -21.78
N PHE A 383 22.64 9.14 -21.17
CA PHE A 383 22.33 10.48 -21.64
C PHE A 383 23.57 11.37 -21.79
N ILE A 384 24.40 11.49 -20.76
CA ILE A 384 25.55 12.42 -20.80
C ILE A 384 26.59 11.95 -21.83
N ASN A 385 26.94 10.67 -21.82
CA ASN A 385 27.93 10.15 -22.76
C ASN A 385 27.42 10.19 -24.20
N LEU A 386 26.15 9.84 -24.44
CA LEU A 386 25.57 9.93 -25.78
C LEU A 386 25.41 11.38 -26.26
N SER A 387 25.19 12.34 -25.35
CA SER A 387 25.20 13.77 -25.66
C SER A 387 26.58 14.25 -26.11
N LEU A 388 27.66 13.84 -25.41
CA LEU A 388 29.03 14.14 -25.83
C LEU A 388 29.33 13.54 -27.20
N ILE A 389 28.99 12.26 -27.41
CA ILE A 389 29.20 11.58 -28.70
C ILE A 389 28.45 12.30 -29.82
N SER A 390 27.17 12.59 -29.62
CA SER A 390 26.34 13.25 -30.63
C SER A 390 26.88 14.64 -30.98
N MET A 391 27.24 15.43 -29.97
CA MET A 391 27.80 16.78 -30.18
C MET A 391 29.19 16.76 -30.79
N GLU A 392 30.02 15.76 -30.47
CA GLU A 392 31.33 15.55 -31.10
C GLU A 392 31.19 15.26 -32.59
N GLN A 393 30.21 14.43 -32.99
CA GLN A 393 29.91 14.17 -34.41
C GLN A 393 29.33 15.39 -35.12
N LEU A 394 28.56 16.24 -34.43
CA LEU A 394 28.05 17.49 -35.00
C LEU A 394 29.16 18.53 -35.21
N LEU A 395 30.11 18.62 -34.29
CA LEU A 395 31.24 19.58 -34.34
C LEU A 395 32.39 19.11 -35.23
N SER A 396 32.57 17.81 -35.39
CA SER A 396 33.66 17.20 -36.13
C SER A 396 33.14 15.98 -36.88
N PRO A 397 32.40 16.20 -37.97
CA PRO A 397 31.80 15.09 -38.71
C PRO A 397 32.89 14.16 -39.29
N PHE A 398 32.57 12.88 -39.43
CA PHE A 398 33.35 11.84 -40.15
C PHE A 398 34.50 11.12 -39.43
N SER A 399 34.71 11.29 -38.12
CA SER A 399 35.66 10.43 -37.38
C SER A 399 35.01 9.13 -36.89
N LEU A 400 34.82 8.16 -37.79
CA LEU A 400 34.22 6.85 -37.47
C LEU A 400 35.00 6.10 -36.38
N SER A 401 36.33 6.13 -36.42
CA SER A 401 37.18 5.47 -35.41
C SER A 401 36.90 6.01 -34.01
N ARG A 402 36.82 7.34 -33.86
CA ARG A 402 36.51 8.00 -32.59
C ARG A 402 35.07 7.70 -32.15
N LEU A 403 34.12 7.67 -33.07
CA LEU A 403 32.74 7.28 -32.77
C LEU A 403 32.68 5.86 -32.18
N PHE A 404 33.34 4.88 -32.82
CA PHE A 404 33.39 3.50 -32.33
C PHE A 404 34.12 3.39 -30.99
N GLU A 405 35.22 4.12 -30.79
CA GLU A 405 35.93 4.17 -29.51
C GLU A 405 35.01 4.66 -28.38
N ARG A 406 34.28 5.76 -28.61
CA ARG A 406 33.36 6.33 -27.62
C ARG A 406 32.15 5.44 -27.35
N LEU A 407 31.56 4.85 -28.40
CA LEU A 407 30.46 3.89 -28.24
C LEU A 407 30.92 2.64 -27.49
N GLY A 408 32.10 2.10 -27.81
CA GLY A 408 32.71 0.99 -27.08
C GLY A 408 32.96 1.34 -25.61
N GLY A 409 33.46 2.54 -25.34
CA GLY A 409 33.61 3.07 -23.98
C GLY A 409 32.26 3.16 -23.24
N LEU A 410 31.22 3.69 -23.87
CA LEU A 410 29.87 3.76 -23.29
C LEU A 410 29.31 2.36 -22.99
N CYS A 411 29.41 1.42 -23.93
CA CYS A 411 28.99 0.04 -23.73
C CYS A 411 29.70 -0.60 -22.54
N LEU A 412 31.01 -0.38 -22.38
CA LEU A 412 31.77 -0.87 -21.24
C LEU A 412 31.29 -0.25 -19.92
N LEU A 413 31.05 1.06 -19.88
CA LEU A 413 30.54 1.73 -18.68
C LEU A 413 29.15 1.20 -18.29
N VAL A 414 28.24 1.03 -19.25
CA VAL A 414 26.92 0.44 -19.02
C VAL A 414 27.03 -1.02 -18.54
N ALA A 415 27.95 -1.81 -19.11
CA ALA A 415 28.17 -3.18 -18.68
C ALA A 415 28.64 -3.29 -17.21
N ILE A 416 29.49 -2.36 -16.76
CA ILE A 416 29.93 -2.29 -15.35
C ILE A 416 28.74 -2.04 -14.42
N GLU A 417 27.88 -1.06 -14.75
CA GLU A 417 26.67 -0.78 -13.96
C GLU A 417 25.73 -2.00 -13.96
N MET A 418 25.45 -2.58 -15.13
CA MET A 418 24.61 -3.77 -15.26
C MET A 418 25.14 -4.94 -14.43
N ALA A 419 26.46 -5.16 -14.39
CA ALA A 419 27.05 -6.21 -13.58
C ALA A 419 26.79 -6.00 -12.08
N CYS A 420 26.97 -4.78 -11.59
CA CYS A 420 26.69 -4.43 -10.18
C CYS A 420 25.19 -4.56 -9.87
N GLU A 421 24.31 -4.14 -10.77
CA GLU A 421 22.87 -4.31 -10.61
C GLU A 421 22.46 -5.80 -10.57
N VAL A 422 23.05 -6.64 -11.43
CA VAL A 422 22.82 -8.09 -11.41
C VAL A 422 23.23 -8.68 -10.06
N ILE A 423 24.38 -8.28 -9.52
CA ILE A 423 24.83 -8.69 -8.18
C ILE A 423 23.84 -8.22 -7.11
N LEU A 424 23.39 -6.96 -7.16
CA LEU A 424 22.40 -6.41 -6.24
C LEU A 424 21.10 -7.23 -6.25
N PHE A 425 20.56 -7.55 -7.42
CA PHE A 425 19.36 -8.38 -7.56
C PHE A 425 19.60 -9.82 -7.10
N MET A 426 20.77 -10.40 -7.39
CA MET A 426 21.12 -11.74 -6.90
C MET A 426 21.14 -11.78 -5.37
N VAL A 427 21.83 -10.84 -4.72
CA VAL A 427 21.88 -10.78 -3.26
C VAL A 427 20.48 -10.51 -2.70
N SER A 428 19.76 -9.53 -3.23
CA SER A 428 18.46 -9.15 -2.69
C SER A 428 17.39 -10.24 -2.85
N VAL A 429 17.36 -10.92 -4.00
CA VAL A 429 16.34 -11.95 -4.31
C VAL A 429 16.75 -13.33 -3.82
N ARG A 430 18.02 -13.74 -3.98
CA ARG A 430 18.46 -15.10 -3.60
C ARG A 430 18.93 -15.17 -2.15
N LEU A 431 19.73 -14.22 -1.70
CA LEU A 431 20.26 -14.26 -0.33
C LEU A 431 19.26 -13.74 0.69
N HIS A 432 18.52 -12.67 0.36
CA HIS A 432 17.57 -12.04 1.28
C HIS A 432 16.11 -12.38 1.03
N ASN A 433 15.81 -13.14 -0.03
CA ASN A 433 14.46 -13.55 -0.43
C ASN A 433 13.47 -12.36 -0.50
N LEU A 434 13.95 -11.18 -0.90
CA LEU A 434 13.11 -9.99 -1.01
C LEU A 434 12.26 -10.07 -2.28
N PRO A 435 10.94 -9.77 -2.21
CA PRO A 435 10.03 -9.87 -3.35
C PRO A 435 10.15 -8.67 -4.31
N ILE A 436 11.37 -8.32 -4.72
CA ILE A 436 11.66 -7.10 -5.50
C ILE A 436 11.10 -7.20 -6.92
N LEU A 437 11.07 -8.39 -7.52
CA LEU A 437 10.69 -8.58 -8.92
C LEU A 437 9.17 -8.61 -9.16
N ARG A 438 8.35 -8.84 -8.13
CA ARG A 438 6.90 -9.06 -8.29
C ARG A 438 6.12 -7.80 -8.63
N SER A 439 6.63 -6.61 -8.28
CA SER A 439 5.90 -5.35 -8.46
C SER A 439 5.67 -4.96 -9.93
N GLN A 440 6.50 -5.44 -10.86
CA GLN A 440 6.42 -5.09 -12.28
C GLN A 440 5.28 -5.80 -13.02
N ALA A 441 4.86 -6.97 -12.54
CA ALA A 441 3.79 -7.76 -13.14
C ALA A 441 2.39 -7.20 -12.83
N GLU A 442 2.30 -6.23 -11.91
CA GLU A 442 1.02 -5.63 -11.55
C GLU A 442 0.47 -4.73 -12.67
N PRO A 443 -0.80 -4.89 -13.06
CA PRO A 443 -1.40 -4.12 -14.15
C PRO A 443 -1.27 -2.60 -13.94
N GLY A 444 -0.73 -1.92 -14.94
CA GLY A 444 -0.60 -0.46 -14.98
C GLY A 444 0.58 0.13 -14.19
N VAL A 445 1.34 -0.65 -13.42
CA VAL A 445 2.53 -0.15 -12.71
C VAL A 445 3.62 0.29 -13.67
N LEU A 446 3.91 -0.53 -14.68
CA LEU A 446 4.90 -0.20 -15.71
C LEU A 446 4.53 1.07 -16.47
N THR A 447 3.28 1.16 -16.94
CA THR A 447 2.76 2.35 -17.64
C THR A 447 2.88 3.61 -16.80
N PHE A 448 2.62 3.51 -15.49
CA PHE A 448 2.75 4.64 -14.58
C PHE A 448 4.19 5.05 -14.33
N ARG A 449 5.10 4.08 -14.12
CA ARG A 449 6.53 4.37 -14.03
C ARG A 449 7.00 5.08 -15.30
N LEU A 450 6.66 4.55 -16.49
CA LEU A 450 7.08 5.17 -17.76
C LEU A 450 6.54 6.59 -17.93
N LYS A 451 5.26 6.84 -17.64
CA LYS A 451 4.64 8.18 -17.75
C LYS A 451 5.26 9.17 -16.77
N THR A 452 5.49 8.75 -15.53
CA THR A 452 6.04 9.62 -14.49
C THR A 452 7.54 9.85 -14.68
N LEU A 453 8.28 8.86 -15.21
CA LEU A 453 9.64 9.03 -15.70
C LEU A 453 9.70 10.04 -16.83
N LEU A 454 8.89 9.88 -17.87
CA LEU A 454 8.87 10.80 -19.00
C LEU A 454 8.57 12.23 -18.53
N ALA A 455 7.58 12.40 -17.66
CA ALA A 455 7.22 13.70 -17.10
C ALA A 455 8.36 14.30 -16.24
N ALA A 456 8.94 13.52 -15.32
CA ALA A 456 10.06 13.97 -14.47
C ALA A 456 11.31 14.29 -15.29
N THR A 457 11.61 13.49 -16.30
CA THR A 457 12.72 13.67 -17.25
C THR A 457 12.51 14.91 -18.12
N ALA A 458 11.28 15.18 -18.57
CA ALA A 458 10.95 16.42 -19.27
C ALA A 458 11.15 17.65 -18.38
N VAL A 459 10.73 17.60 -17.11
CA VAL A 459 10.98 18.67 -16.12
C VAL A 459 12.48 18.88 -15.94
N PHE A 460 13.22 17.80 -15.70
CA PHE A 460 14.66 17.85 -15.48
C PHE A 460 15.37 18.49 -16.69
N THR A 461 15.05 18.03 -17.89
CA THR A 461 15.68 18.49 -19.13
C THR A 461 15.34 19.93 -19.41
N ALA A 462 14.07 20.30 -19.25
CA ALA A 462 13.65 21.68 -19.38
C ALA A 462 14.42 22.59 -18.42
N LEU A 463 14.70 22.17 -17.18
CA LEU A 463 15.43 22.99 -16.22
C LEU A 463 16.94 23.03 -16.48
N TRP A 464 17.54 21.88 -16.81
CA TRP A 464 19.00 21.73 -16.85
C TRP A 464 19.62 21.87 -18.23
N ALA A 465 18.87 21.69 -19.33
CA ALA A 465 19.42 21.61 -20.68
C ALA A 465 20.44 22.71 -21.03
N PRO A 466 20.23 24.01 -20.72
CA PRO A 466 21.24 25.05 -21.01
C PRO A 466 22.59 24.81 -20.31
N TYR A 467 22.56 24.34 -19.05
CA TYR A 467 23.78 23.97 -18.32
C TYR A 467 24.43 22.74 -18.94
N ILE A 468 23.63 21.76 -19.37
CA ILE A 468 24.13 20.54 -20.02
C ILE A 468 24.79 20.87 -21.35
N SER A 469 24.15 21.71 -22.18
CA SER A 469 24.70 22.16 -23.46
C SER A 469 26.02 22.90 -23.27
N LEU A 470 26.09 23.87 -22.35
CA LEU A 470 27.35 24.57 -22.07
C LEU A 470 28.44 23.61 -21.58
N PHE A 471 28.09 22.68 -20.69
CA PHE A 471 29.03 21.67 -20.19
C PHE A 471 29.58 20.80 -21.34
N VAL A 472 28.70 20.26 -22.18
CA VAL A 472 29.10 19.44 -23.33
C VAL A 472 29.98 20.22 -24.31
N LEU A 473 29.63 21.47 -24.59
CA LEU A 473 30.44 22.35 -25.46
C LEU A 473 31.83 22.62 -24.90
N ARG A 474 31.94 22.87 -23.58
CA ARG A 474 33.24 23.06 -22.91
C ARG A 474 34.09 21.81 -22.92
N ALA A 475 33.48 20.65 -22.71
CA ALA A 475 34.18 19.37 -22.74
C ALA A 475 34.78 19.07 -24.13
N LEU A 476 34.08 19.47 -25.21
CA LEU A 476 34.49 19.20 -26.58
C LEU A 476 35.39 20.30 -27.18
N GLN A 477 35.15 21.56 -26.85
CA GLN A 477 35.86 22.72 -27.39
C GLN A 477 36.24 23.70 -26.26
N PRO A 478 37.16 23.31 -25.35
CA PRO A 478 37.53 24.13 -24.20
C PRO A 478 38.15 25.48 -24.60
N ALA A 479 38.83 25.54 -25.76
CA ALA A 479 39.41 26.78 -26.27
C ALA A 479 38.36 27.84 -26.64
N VAL A 480 37.17 27.41 -27.10
CA VAL A 480 36.09 28.31 -27.54
C VAL A 480 35.14 28.61 -26.37
N TYR A 481 34.66 27.56 -25.69
CA TYR A 481 33.60 27.68 -24.69
C TYR A 481 34.09 27.73 -23.25
N GLY A 482 35.39 27.51 -23.00
CA GLY A 482 35.99 27.58 -21.66
C GLY A 482 35.65 28.87 -20.90
N PRO A 483 35.85 30.07 -21.48
CA PRO A 483 35.52 31.33 -20.80
C PRO A 483 34.03 31.67 -20.86
N VAL A 484 33.28 31.08 -21.81
CA VAL A 484 31.87 31.41 -22.07
C VAL A 484 31.03 31.04 -20.88
N ARG A 485 30.32 32.01 -20.29
CA ARG A 485 29.39 31.76 -19.18
C ARG A 485 28.01 31.37 -19.69
N LEU A 486 27.20 30.72 -18.85
CA LEU A 486 25.83 30.36 -19.23
C LEU A 486 25.00 31.57 -19.69
N ARG A 487 25.21 32.73 -19.07
CA ARG A 487 24.53 33.97 -19.46
C ARG A 487 24.92 34.48 -20.84
N GLU A 488 26.15 34.19 -21.26
CA GLU A 488 26.65 34.56 -22.59
C GLU A 488 26.15 33.58 -23.64
N LEU A 489 26.13 32.28 -23.32
CA LEU A 489 25.59 31.26 -24.22
C LEU A 489 24.07 31.42 -24.36
N CYS A 490 23.33 31.50 -23.25
CA CYS A 490 21.88 31.50 -23.22
C CYS A 490 21.32 32.56 -22.23
N PRO A 491 21.24 33.83 -22.65
CA PRO A 491 20.89 34.95 -21.77
C PRO A 491 19.52 34.82 -21.12
N PHE A 492 18.55 34.20 -21.80
CA PHE A 492 17.19 33.98 -21.31
C PHE A 492 17.10 32.88 -20.23
N SER A 493 18.04 31.93 -20.24
CA SER A 493 18.05 30.79 -19.31
C SER A 493 18.84 31.03 -18.02
N ALA A 494 19.78 31.98 -18.04
CA ALA A 494 20.65 32.22 -16.89
C ALA A 494 19.91 32.86 -15.72
N HIS A 495 20.16 32.37 -14.50
CA HIS A 495 19.74 33.11 -13.31
C HIS A 495 20.59 34.37 -13.15
N PRO A 496 20.01 35.51 -12.76
CA PRO A 496 20.79 36.69 -12.42
C PRO A 496 21.78 36.31 -11.33
N VAL A 497 23.07 36.46 -11.64
CA VAL A 497 24.11 36.39 -10.63
C VAL A 497 23.87 37.58 -9.72
N LEU A 498 23.53 37.32 -8.46
CA LEU A 498 23.47 38.39 -7.45
C LEU A 498 24.78 39.17 -7.57
N PRO A 499 24.75 40.49 -7.79
CA PRO A 499 25.97 41.27 -7.86
C PRO A 499 26.78 40.93 -6.62
N LYS A 500 28.05 40.52 -6.81
CA LYS A 500 28.93 40.25 -5.67
C LYS A 500 28.80 41.48 -4.76
N PRO A 501 28.42 41.32 -3.48
CA PRO A 501 28.27 42.46 -2.60
C PRO A 501 29.55 43.26 -2.74
N TYR A 502 29.41 44.54 -3.09
CA TYR A 502 30.52 45.45 -3.34
C TYR A 502 31.40 45.37 -2.09
N THR A 503 32.44 44.55 -2.17
CA THR A 503 33.44 44.47 -1.12
C THR A 503 34.20 45.75 -1.31
N ARG A 504 33.74 46.79 -0.61
CA ARG A 504 34.39 48.09 -0.54
C ARG A 504 35.86 47.75 -0.29
N SER A 505 36.70 48.00 -1.29
CA SER A 505 38.13 47.75 -1.20
C SER A 505 38.66 48.64 -0.09
N PHE A 506 38.69 48.13 1.14
CA PHE A 506 39.53 48.69 2.17
C PHE A 506 40.95 48.52 1.65
N GLY A 507 41.59 49.66 1.39
CA GLY A 507 42.82 49.75 0.63
C GLY A 507 43.94 48.90 1.21
N ASN A 508 44.71 48.33 0.29
CA ASN A 508 46.15 48.08 0.37
C ASN A 508 46.74 47.87 1.78
N ALA A 509 46.70 46.63 2.26
CA ALA A 509 47.72 46.12 3.16
C ALA A 509 48.12 44.70 2.72
N ALA A 510 49.35 44.60 2.23
CA ALA A 510 50.18 43.42 2.01
C ALA A 510 49.49 42.12 1.50
N SER A 511 49.70 41.87 0.20
CA SER A 511 49.54 40.55 -0.43
C SER A 511 50.53 39.54 0.17
N THR A 512 50.17 38.89 1.27
CA THR A 512 50.72 37.57 1.61
C THR A 512 49.77 36.53 1.02
N LYS A 513 50.20 35.82 -0.03
CA LYS A 513 49.54 34.60 -0.55
C LYS A 513 49.54 33.54 0.55
N MET A 514 48.58 33.65 1.47
CA MET A 514 48.31 32.63 2.45
C MET A 514 47.42 31.60 1.75
N SER A 515 48.04 30.51 1.30
CA SER A 515 47.35 29.29 0.87
C SER A 515 46.52 28.78 2.04
N LEU A 516 45.26 29.23 2.14
CA LEU A 516 44.31 28.71 3.09
C LEU A 516 44.14 27.20 2.82
N PRO A 517 44.49 26.32 3.77
CA PRO A 517 44.22 24.90 3.62
C PRO A 517 42.71 24.69 3.51
N TRP A 518 42.33 23.67 2.75
CA TRP A 518 40.97 23.26 2.35
C TRP A 518 40.02 22.85 3.52
N ASN A 519 40.03 23.57 4.64
CA ASN A 519 39.21 23.29 5.83
C ASN A 519 37.86 24.04 5.86
N ALA A 520 37.40 24.59 4.73
CA ALA A 520 36.10 25.28 4.61
C ALA A 520 34.91 24.33 4.29
N ALA A 521 35.13 23.02 4.22
CA ALA A 521 34.08 22.01 4.10
C ALA A 521 33.01 21.99 5.24
N PRO A 522 33.28 22.38 6.51
CA PRO A 522 32.29 22.22 7.57
C PRO A 522 31.15 23.26 7.53
N LEU A 523 31.28 24.38 6.82
CA LEU A 523 30.22 25.41 6.77
C LEU A 523 29.03 25.01 5.88
N SER A 524 29.29 24.36 4.74
CA SER A 524 28.22 23.84 3.86
C SER A 524 27.52 22.63 4.49
N ALA A 525 28.29 21.71 5.09
CA ALA A 525 27.73 20.58 5.84
C ALA A 525 26.88 21.04 7.02
N LYS A 526 27.29 22.10 7.75
CA LYS A 526 26.50 22.71 8.81
C LYS A 526 25.20 23.33 8.30
N ALA A 527 25.21 24.06 7.18
CA ALA A 527 23.98 24.66 6.62
C ALA A 527 22.97 23.59 6.19
N THR A 528 23.43 22.54 5.50
CA THR A 528 22.57 21.41 5.10
C THR A 528 22.08 20.62 6.32
N ALA A 529 22.94 20.40 7.32
CA ALA A 529 22.55 19.76 8.57
C ALA A 529 21.54 20.60 9.36
N VAL A 530 21.66 21.94 9.37
CA VAL A 530 20.71 22.84 10.04
C VAL A 530 19.35 22.83 9.35
N LEU A 531 19.30 22.86 8.02
CA LEU A 531 18.05 22.77 7.26
C LEU A 531 17.37 21.40 7.44
N ALA A 532 18.13 20.31 7.36
CA ALA A 532 17.63 18.96 7.60
C ALA A 532 17.15 18.78 9.06
N THR A 533 17.91 19.29 10.03
CA THR A 533 17.56 19.23 11.46
C THR A 533 16.33 20.08 11.75
N GLY A 534 16.21 21.27 11.18
CA GLY A 534 15.04 22.15 11.31
C GLY A 534 13.77 21.50 10.78
N ALA A 535 13.82 20.94 9.57
CA ALA A 535 12.69 20.21 8.99
C ALA A 535 12.31 18.97 9.82
N LEU A 536 13.29 18.19 10.29
CA LEU A 536 13.08 17.06 11.18
C LEU A 536 12.47 17.48 12.53
N LEU A 537 12.88 18.63 13.09
CA LEU A 537 12.34 19.17 14.34
C LEU A 537 10.88 19.62 14.18
N VAL A 538 10.54 20.28 13.07
CA VAL A 538 9.16 20.68 12.75
C VAL A 538 8.27 19.45 12.59
N CYS A 539 8.70 18.45 11.80
CA CYS A 539 7.99 17.18 11.66
C CYS A 539 7.84 16.44 13.00
N ARG A 540 8.89 16.41 13.83
CA ARG A 540 8.86 15.77 15.15
C ARG A 540 7.96 16.50 16.14
N ARG A 541 7.91 17.84 16.13
CA ARG A 541 6.99 18.65 16.94
C ARG A 541 5.53 18.46 16.50
N ALA A 542 5.26 18.42 15.20
CA ALA A 542 3.92 18.13 14.67
C ALA A 542 3.46 16.71 15.04
N LEU A 543 4.36 15.71 14.98
CA LEU A 543 4.11 14.35 15.43
C LEU A 543 3.83 14.27 16.95
N ARG A 544 4.57 15.01 17.77
CA ARG A 544 4.31 15.09 19.22
C ARG A 544 2.95 15.70 19.52
N ARG A 545 2.62 16.86 18.93
CA ARG A 545 1.29 17.49 19.12
C ARG A 545 0.14 16.57 18.72
N SER A 546 0.29 15.80 17.65
CA SER A 546 -0.70 14.81 17.23
C SER A 546 -0.81 13.60 18.17
N GLN A 547 0.28 13.22 18.86
CA GLN A 547 0.27 12.16 19.87
C GLN A 547 -0.28 12.65 21.21
N ASP A 548 0.04 13.88 21.61
CA ASP A 548 -0.42 14.48 22.87
C ASP A 548 -1.93 14.79 22.83
N SER A 549 -2.48 15.15 21.66
CA SER A 549 -3.93 15.27 21.44
C SER A 549 -4.71 13.96 21.61
N ARG A 550 -4.04 12.80 21.72
CA ARG A 550 -4.69 11.51 22.04
C ARG A 550 -4.65 11.16 23.53
N ARG A 551 -3.92 11.92 24.34
CA ARG A 551 -3.75 11.67 25.78
C ARG A 551 -4.64 12.56 26.65
N SER A 552 -5.30 13.55 26.08
CA SER A 552 -6.32 14.32 26.79
C SER A 552 -7.58 13.46 26.95
N ASP A 553 -7.90 13.17 28.20
CA ASP A 553 -9.10 12.49 28.68
C ASP A 553 -10.37 13.06 28.03
N PRO A 554 -11.30 12.23 27.51
CA PRO A 554 -12.58 12.71 27.00
C PRO A 554 -13.52 13.24 28.10
N ASP A 555 -13.22 13.02 29.39
CA ASP A 555 -14.15 13.28 30.51
C ASP A 555 -13.80 14.48 31.41
N ALA A 556 -12.87 15.35 31.02
CA ALA A 556 -12.53 16.54 31.83
C ALA A 556 -13.39 17.77 31.44
N PRO A 557 -14.20 18.34 32.36
CA PRO A 557 -14.97 19.55 32.09
C PRO A 557 -14.03 20.77 32.11
N SER A 558 -13.71 21.31 30.93
CA SER A 558 -12.84 22.50 30.82
C SER A 558 -13.65 23.80 30.91
N SER A 559 -13.65 24.39 32.11
CA SER A 559 -14.02 25.78 32.35
C SER A 559 -13.08 26.73 31.58
N ARG A 560 -13.65 27.55 30.70
CA ARG A 560 -12.96 28.64 30.00
C ARG A 560 -12.49 29.72 30.99
N ARG A 561 -11.26 30.22 30.84
CA ARG A 561 -10.88 31.62 31.07
C ARG A 561 -9.54 32.01 30.40
N PHE A 562 -9.61 33.09 29.59
CA PHE A 562 -8.57 34.09 29.23
C PHE A 562 -7.35 33.65 28.38
N LEU A 563 -6.85 34.39 27.37
CA LEU A 563 -6.68 35.84 27.19
C LEU A 563 -6.76 36.31 25.71
N SER A 564 -7.30 37.52 25.55
CA SER A 564 -7.26 38.41 24.39
C SER A 564 -5.91 39.15 24.31
N CYS A 565 -5.41 39.39 23.09
CA CYS A 565 -4.50 40.51 22.80
C CYS A 565 -4.72 41.04 21.37
N SER A 566 -5.22 42.30 21.31
CA SER A 566 -4.99 43.41 20.34
C SER A 566 -5.14 43.12 18.82
N ARG A 567 -6.19 43.55 18.09
CA ARG A 567 -6.68 44.90 17.68
C ARG A 567 -5.68 45.81 16.94
N PHE A 568 -6.02 46.18 15.70
CA PHE A 568 -6.02 47.53 15.08
C PHE A 568 -6.76 47.48 13.70
N PRO A 569 -7.25 48.61 13.13
CA PRO A 569 -8.66 49.05 13.18
C PRO A 569 -9.41 48.97 11.82
N PRO A 570 -10.74 49.22 11.80
CA PRO A 570 -11.51 49.42 10.57
C PRO A 570 -11.68 50.91 10.23
N VAL A 571 -11.72 51.23 8.93
CA VAL A 571 -12.18 52.52 8.40
C VAL A 571 -13.54 52.29 7.73
N ALA A 572 -14.59 52.88 8.32
CA ALA A 572 -15.89 53.21 7.71
C ALA A 572 -15.69 54.37 6.71
N HIS A 573 -16.50 54.72 5.72
CA HIS A 573 -17.97 54.90 5.58
C HIS A 573 -18.14 55.30 4.07
N CYS A 574 -19.18 54.99 3.30
CA CYS A 574 -20.51 55.64 3.18
C CYS A 574 -21.16 55.05 1.91
N GLU A 575 -22.43 54.62 1.94
CA GLU A 575 -23.62 55.35 1.41
C GLU A 575 -23.49 55.78 -0.08
N LYS A 576 -24.44 55.59 -1.01
CA LYS A 576 -25.89 55.42 -0.97
C LYS A 576 -26.38 55.18 -2.43
N LEU A 577 -27.54 54.53 -2.56
CA LEU A 577 -28.64 54.79 -3.52
C LEU A 577 -28.35 54.92 -5.05
N HIS A 578 -28.96 54.06 -5.87
CA HIS A 578 -30.20 54.41 -6.61
C HIS A 578 -30.79 53.22 -7.39
N ASN A 579 -32.12 53.07 -7.26
CA ASN A 579 -33.01 52.38 -8.19
C ASN A 579 -33.14 53.20 -9.47
N HIS A 580 -33.31 52.53 -10.63
CA HIS A 580 -34.30 52.97 -11.62
C HIS A 580 -34.68 51.83 -12.57
N ASP A 581 -36.00 51.65 -12.69
CA ASP A 581 -36.70 50.89 -13.71
C ASP A 581 -36.54 51.49 -15.12
N ALA A 582 -36.67 50.63 -16.13
CA ALA A 582 -37.66 50.71 -17.22
C ALA A 582 -37.14 50.53 -18.67
N LYS A 583 -37.81 49.58 -19.36
CA LYS A 583 -38.33 49.59 -20.74
C LYS A 583 -37.45 49.26 -21.95
N ASP A 584 -37.81 48.11 -22.55
CA ASP A 584 -38.24 47.87 -23.94
C ASP A 584 -37.56 48.60 -25.11
N SER A 585 -36.97 47.82 -26.03
CA SER A 585 -37.29 47.87 -27.48
C SER A 585 -36.54 46.82 -28.32
N HIS A 586 -37.32 46.06 -29.10
CA HIS A 586 -37.09 45.50 -30.45
C HIS A 586 -36.01 44.44 -30.78
N GLN A 587 -36.55 43.29 -31.22
CA GLN A 587 -36.08 42.18 -32.11
C GLN A 587 -35.36 42.61 -33.42
N PRO A 588 -34.92 41.67 -34.31
CA PRO A 588 -34.28 40.34 -34.11
C PRO A 588 -33.08 40.14 -35.11
N LEU A 589 -32.33 39.02 -35.00
CA LEU A 589 -31.80 38.22 -36.13
C LEU A 589 -30.76 37.20 -35.64
N GLY A 590 -30.89 35.96 -36.11
CA GLY A 590 -29.73 35.10 -36.39
C GLY A 590 -29.56 33.88 -35.51
N ASP A 591 -30.29 32.83 -35.87
CA ASP A 591 -29.99 31.40 -35.77
C ASP A 591 -28.53 31.00 -35.43
N GLU A 592 -28.36 30.11 -34.46
CA GLU A 592 -27.60 28.86 -34.62
C GLU A 592 -27.77 27.94 -33.38
N GLU A 593 -27.72 26.65 -33.64
CA GLU A 593 -28.28 25.53 -32.88
C GLU A 593 -27.65 25.31 -31.49
N ASP A 594 -28.52 25.12 -30.49
CA ASP A 594 -28.20 24.80 -29.10
C ASP A 594 -28.45 23.30 -28.87
N GLU A 595 -27.38 22.49 -28.79
CA GLU A 595 -27.44 21.13 -28.23
C GLU A 595 -27.53 21.23 -26.70
N GLY A 596 -28.77 21.22 -26.21
CA GLY A 596 -29.08 21.12 -24.79
C GLY A 596 -28.57 19.80 -24.20
N SER A 597 -27.58 19.89 -23.30
CA SER A 597 -27.27 18.83 -22.33
C SER A 597 -27.42 19.39 -20.91
N GLU A 598 -28.58 19.13 -20.31
CA GLU A 598 -28.80 19.32 -18.88
C GLU A 598 -27.88 18.42 -18.07
N PRO A 599 -27.15 18.94 -17.05
CA PRO A 599 -26.39 18.11 -16.14
C PRO A 599 -27.29 17.62 -15.00
N SER A 600 -27.54 16.32 -14.98
CA SER A 600 -28.05 15.56 -13.86
C SER A 600 -27.18 15.79 -12.61
N ARG A 601 -27.73 16.56 -11.67
CA ARG A 601 -27.18 16.77 -10.33
C ARG A 601 -27.56 15.61 -9.41
N SER A 602 -26.65 14.68 -9.19
CA SER A 602 -26.62 13.89 -7.94
C SER A 602 -25.19 13.49 -7.57
N ALA A 603 -24.48 14.39 -6.87
CA ALA A 603 -23.21 14.06 -6.24
C ALA A 603 -23.42 13.90 -4.73
N GLY A 604 -23.42 12.64 -4.29
CA GLY A 604 -23.55 12.21 -2.90
C GLY A 604 -22.54 12.90 -1.99
N ARG A 605 -23.07 13.59 -0.98
CA ARG A 605 -22.32 14.28 0.07
C ARG A 605 -22.28 13.37 1.28
N HIS A 606 -21.21 12.58 1.41
CA HIS A 606 -20.98 11.74 2.59
C HIS A 606 -20.72 12.61 3.83
N GLY A 607 -21.68 12.65 4.76
CA GLY A 607 -21.60 13.48 5.97
C GLY A 607 -20.82 12.80 7.10
N ARG A 608 -20.74 13.43 8.28
CA ARG A 608 -20.27 12.73 9.49
C ARG A 608 -21.48 12.32 10.31
N LEU A 609 -21.40 11.14 10.93
CA LEU A 609 -22.35 10.71 11.94
C LEU A 609 -22.48 11.80 13.02
N PRO A 610 -23.69 12.30 13.31
CA PRO A 610 -23.88 13.31 14.33
C PRO A 610 -23.62 12.69 15.71
N VAL A 611 -22.45 12.96 16.29
CA VAL A 611 -22.01 12.42 17.60
C VAL A 611 -22.94 12.85 18.74
N HIS A 612 -23.68 13.96 18.56
CA HIS A 612 -24.65 14.49 19.51
C HIS A 612 -26.09 14.48 18.98
N GLY A 613 -26.36 13.82 17.84
CA GLY A 613 -27.71 13.69 17.32
C GLY A 613 -28.53 12.68 18.12
N THR A 614 -29.85 12.75 18.06
CA THR A 614 -30.72 11.73 18.68
C THR A 614 -30.46 10.35 18.05
N ARG A 615 -30.90 9.26 18.73
CA ARG A 615 -30.84 7.88 18.17
C ARG A 615 -31.41 7.84 16.75
N GLU A 616 -32.50 8.53 16.51
CA GLU A 616 -33.18 8.62 15.22
C GLU A 616 -32.35 9.36 14.16
N GLU A 617 -31.68 10.47 14.52
CA GLU A 617 -30.83 11.22 13.59
C GLU A 617 -29.57 10.44 13.19
N ARG A 618 -28.97 9.69 14.12
CA ARG A 618 -27.81 8.83 13.83
C ARG A 618 -28.21 7.66 12.93
N VAL A 619 -29.36 7.05 13.20
CA VAL A 619 -29.93 5.97 12.37
C VAL A 619 -30.29 6.49 10.97
N ALA A 620 -30.94 7.66 10.86
CA ALA A 620 -31.30 8.26 9.59
C ALA A 620 -30.08 8.66 8.75
N PHE A 621 -29.02 9.14 9.41
CA PHE A 621 -27.74 9.41 8.77
C PHE A 621 -27.15 8.15 8.14
N ILE A 622 -27.12 7.03 8.89
CA ILE A 622 -26.60 5.75 8.39
C ILE A 622 -27.44 5.21 7.23
N ARG A 623 -28.77 5.27 7.30
CA ARG A 623 -29.65 4.84 6.20
C ARG A 623 -29.34 5.56 4.89
N ARG A 624 -29.15 6.88 4.97
CA ARG A 624 -28.81 7.72 3.82
C ARG A 624 -27.41 7.45 3.27
N GLU A 625 -26.45 7.22 4.16
CA GLU A 625 -25.03 7.09 3.80
C GLU A 625 -24.70 5.74 3.16
N TYR A 626 -25.32 4.67 3.65
CA TYR A 626 -25.04 3.30 3.23
C TYR A 626 -26.13 2.70 2.32
N GLY A 627 -27.15 3.48 1.95
CA GLY A 627 -28.23 3.02 1.09
C GLY A 627 -29.10 1.92 1.72
N VAL A 628 -29.08 1.77 3.03
CA VAL A 628 -29.83 0.73 3.75
C VAL A 628 -31.19 1.28 4.20
N LYS A 629 -32.28 0.59 3.82
CA LYS A 629 -33.66 1.01 4.18
C LYS A 629 -33.91 0.92 5.69
N HIS A 630 -33.25 -0.01 6.36
CA HIS A 630 -33.32 -0.22 7.81
C HIS A 630 -31.92 -0.23 8.42
N ALA A 631 -31.77 0.50 9.52
CA ALA A 631 -30.60 0.49 10.38
C ALA A 631 -31.14 0.61 11.80
N GLU A 632 -30.59 -0.18 12.72
CA GLU A 632 -30.95 -0.13 14.14
C GLU A 632 -29.68 0.03 14.97
N GLU A 633 -29.75 0.95 15.94
CA GLU A 633 -28.70 1.13 16.94
C GLU A 633 -28.98 0.14 18.08
N ILE A 634 -28.10 -0.86 18.24
CA ILE A 634 -28.14 -1.88 19.28
C ILE A 634 -27.06 -1.55 20.30
N GLU A 635 -27.45 -1.45 21.57
CA GLU A 635 -26.50 -1.35 22.68
C GLU A 635 -26.10 -2.78 23.07
N THR A 636 -24.82 -3.13 22.90
CA THR A 636 -24.31 -4.45 23.28
C THR A 636 -24.11 -4.53 24.80
N GLU A 637 -24.04 -5.76 25.35
CA GLU A 637 -23.85 -6.00 26.79
C GLU A 637 -22.61 -5.31 27.40
N ASP A 638 -21.62 -4.93 26.58
CA ASP A 638 -20.44 -4.17 26.99
C ASP A 638 -20.62 -2.63 26.93
N GLY A 639 -21.85 -2.14 26.77
CA GLY A 639 -22.21 -0.72 26.70
C GLY A 639 -21.73 -0.03 25.42
N LYS A 640 -21.34 -0.79 24.38
CA LYS A 640 -20.97 -0.23 23.07
C LYS A 640 -22.18 -0.15 22.16
N LEU A 641 -22.38 1.02 21.56
CA LEU A 641 -23.35 1.19 20.48
C LEU A 641 -22.79 0.53 19.22
N ARG A 642 -23.45 -0.53 18.76
CA ARG A 642 -23.23 -1.14 17.44
C ARG A 642 -24.41 -0.85 16.55
N TYR A 643 -24.14 -0.47 15.32
CA TYR A 643 -25.18 -0.37 14.30
C TYR A 643 -25.33 -1.74 13.68
N SER A 644 -26.49 -2.37 13.89
CA SER A 644 -26.86 -3.54 13.13
C SER A 644 -27.35 -3.05 11.77
N PHE A 645 -26.51 -3.27 10.77
CA PHE A 645 -26.96 -3.31 9.40
C PHE A 645 -27.67 -4.64 9.26
N VAL A 646 -28.95 -4.66 9.56
CA VAL A 646 -29.82 -5.65 8.94
C VAL A 646 -30.33 -4.96 7.69
N PRO A 647 -29.63 -5.01 6.54
CA PRO A 647 -30.41 -5.09 5.32
C PRO A 647 -31.34 -6.26 5.59
N GLN A 648 -32.64 -5.97 5.70
CA GLN A 648 -33.64 -7.00 5.59
C GLN A 648 -33.54 -7.48 4.14
N PHE A 649 -32.49 -8.25 3.84
CA PHE A 649 -32.44 -9.07 2.66
C PHE A 649 -33.69 -9.90 2.77
N ARG A 650 -34.59 -9.74 1.81
CA ARG A 650 -35.93 -10.30 1.86
C ARG A 650 -35.91 -11.83 1.75
N HIS A 651 -34.78 -12.50 1.95
CA HIS A 651 -34.74 -13.96 2.03
C HIS A 651 -35.68 -14.48 3.11
N ARG A 652 -36.08 -15.74 2.99
CA ARG A 652 -36.96 -16.38 3.97
C ARG A 652 -36.44 -16.22 5.40
N PRO A 653 -37.33 -16.21 6.40
CA PRO A 653 -36.93 -16.25 7.80
C PRO A 653 -36.01 -17.44 8.09
N PHE A 654 -35.14 -17.25 9.08
CA PHE A 654 -34.36 -18.35 9.64
C PHE A 654 -35.31 -19.37 10.28
N ASN A 655 -35.18 -20.63 9.92
CA ASN A 655 -36.06 -21.71 10.38
C ASN A 655 -35.28 -22.83 11.10
N ASP A 656 -36.02 -23.83 11.56
CA ASP A 656 -35.45 -24.97 12.30
C ASP A 656 -34.40 -25.72 11.46
N THR A 657 -34.62 -25.87 10.15
CA THR A 657 -33.64 -26.47 9.23
C THR A 657 -32.31 -25.73 9.25
N ASP A 658 -32.33 -24.40 9.24
CA ASP A 658 -31.09 -23.62 9.31
C ASP A 658 -30.42 -23.77 10.69
N GLN A 659 -31.20 -23.69 11.76
CA GLN A 659 -30.72 -23.83 13.15
C GLN A 659 -30.11 -25.21 13.39
N GLU A 660 -30.70 -26.26 12.83
CA GLU A 660 -30.19 -27.62 12.89
C GLU A 660 -28.85 -27.77 12.19
N ARG A 661 -28.47 -26.88 11.27
CA ARG A 661 -27.23 -26.95 10.48
C ARG A 661 -26.14 -26.03 10.97
N LEU A 662 -26.47 -25.04 11.79
CA LEU A 662 -25.51 -24.09 12.34
C LEU A 662 -25.11 -24.48 13.77
N ARG A 663 -23.80 -24.53 14.03
CA ARG A 663 -23.24 -24.76 15.36
C ARG A 663 -22.15 -23.75 15.68
N ASP A 664 -22.09 -23.29 16.92
CA ASP A 664 -20.91 -22.57 17.42
C ASP A 664 -19.76 -23.55 17.72
N MET A 665 -18.58 -23.04 18.08
CA MET A 665 -17.42 -23.87 18.47
C MET A 665 -17.61 -24.61 19.80
N LYS A 666 -18.73 -24.38 20.51
CA LYS A 666 -19.13 -25.15 21.70
C LYS A 666 -20.13 -26.25 21.33
N GLY A 667 -20.42 -26.46 20.06
CA GLY A 667 -21.39 -27.44 19.57
C GLY A 667 -22.84 -27.11 19.88
N GLN A 668 -23.15 -25.87 20.26
CA GLN A 668 -24.52 -25.43 20.51
C GLN A 668 -25.17 -24.94 19.22
N PRO A 669 -26.48 -25.18 19.01
CA PRO A 669 -27.22 -24.59 17.89
C PRO A 669 -27.12 -23.06 17.90
N VAL A 670 -26.85 -22.45 16.75
CA VAL A 670 -26.81 -20.98 16.64
C VAL A 670 -28.23 -20.43 16.70
N PRO A 671 -28.58 -19.57 17.67
CA PRO A 671 -29.92 -19.02 17.77
C PRO A 671 -30.19 -18.04 16.61
N ALA A 672 -31.47 -17.84 16.27
CA ALA A 672 -31.89 -16.97 15.16
C ALA A 672 -31.28 -15.56 15.23
N LEU A 673 -31.17 -14.98 16.42
CA LEU A 673 -30.60 -13.65 16.66
C LEU A 673 -29.09 -13.57 16.35
N MET A 674 -28.38 -14.71 16.43
CA MET A 674 -26.94 -14.79 16.14
C MET A 674 -26.65 -15.28 14.72
N ASN A 675 -27.68 -15.57 13.91
CA ASN A 675 -27.46 -15.99 12.53
C ASN A 675 -26.94 -14.80 11.71
N PRO A 676 -25.73 -14.87 11.15
CA PRO A 676 -25.14 -13.76 10.40
C PRO A 676 -25.72 -13.58 8.98
N GLY A 677 -26.79 -14.31 8.63
CA GLY A 677 -27.42 -14.25 7.31
C GLY A 677 -27.22 -15.53 6.47
N VAL A 678 -27.01 -16.68 7.11
CA VAL A 678 -26.87 -18.00 6.47
C VAL A 678 -28.22 -18.71 6.39
N ARG A 679 -28.49 -19.42 5.29
CA ARG A 679 -29.64 -20.32 5.07
C ARG A 679 -29.15 -21.63 4.44
N VAL A 680 -29.84 -22.73 4.72
CA VAL A 680 -29.52 -24.05 4.18
C VAL A 680 -30.77 -24.74 3.65
N GLU A 681 -30.77 -25.08 2.36
CA GLU A 681 -31.79 -25.93 1.73
C GLU A 681 -31.24 -27.35 1.54
N PRO A 682 -31.70 -28.33 2.33
CA PRO A 682 -31.34 -29.73 2.10
C PRO A 682 -32.01 -30.25 0.82
N ASN A 683 -31.31 -31.11 0.07
CA ASN A 683 -31.85 -31.75 -1.13
C ASN A 683 -32.42 -30.74 -2.16
N PHE A 684 -31.73 -29.60 -2.32
CA PHE A 684 -32.12 -28.56 -3.29
C PHE A 684 -32.15 -29.07 -4.74
N VAL A 685 -31.33 -30.07 -5.05
CA VAL A 685 -31.37 -30.83 -6.31
C VAL A 685 -31.64 -32.31 -6.04
N SER A 686 -32.31 -32.98 -6.96
CA SER A 686 -32.51 -34.43 -6.88
C SER A 686 -31.20 -35.19 -7.12
N GLU A 687 -31.23 -36.51 -6.93
CA GLU A 687 -30.06 -37.36 -7.22
C GLU A 687 -29.74 -37.39 -8.71
N GLU A 688 -30.78 -37.56 -9.53
CA GLU A 688 -30.69 -37.58 -10.99
C GLU A 688 -30.19 -36.23 -11.53
N GLU A 689 -30.69 -35.11 -10.99
CA GLU A 689 -30.20 -33.77 -11.33
C GLU A 689 -28.73 -33.60 -10.93
N SER A 690 -28.35 -34.05 -9.73
CA SER A 690 -26.98 -34.02 -9.26
C SER A 690 -26.04 -34.80 -10.18
N GLU A 691 -26.43 -35.98 -10.64
CA GLU A 691 -25.64 -36.80 -11.57
C GLU A 691 -25.49 -36.12 -12.94
N ALA A 692 -26.57 -35.55 -13.46
CA ALA A 692 -26.56 -34.80 -14.71
C ALA A 692 -25.63 -33.57 -14.63
N ILE A 693 -25.72 -32.79 -13.55
CA ILE A 693 -24.84 -31.63 -13.30
C ILE A 693 -23.38 -32.11 -13.20
N VAL A 694 -23.10 -33.15 -12.41
CA VAL A 694 -21.72 -33.67 -12.24
C VAL A 694 -21.12 -34.07 -13.59
N LYS A 695 -21.88 -34.76 -14.44
CA LYS A 695 -21.41 -35.19 -15.76
C LYS A 695 -21.01 -33.99 -16.63
N GLU A 696 -21.90 -33.00 -16.77
CA GLU A 696 -21.63 -31.80 -17.56
C GLU A 696 -20.45 -30.99 -16.98
N LEU A 697 -20.37 -30.87 -15.65
CA LEU A 697 -19.30 -30.12 -15.01
C LEU A 697 -17.93 -30.79 -15.15
N LYS A 698 -17.84 -32.13 -15.17
CA LYS A 698 -16.56 -32.82 -15.44
C LYS A 698 -16.02 -32.48 -16.84
N GLU A 699 -16.89 -32.35 -17.84
CA GLU A 699 -16.50 -31.90 -19.18
C GLU A 699 -16.02 -30.43 -19.17
N ILE A 700 -16.73 -29.53 -18.47
CA ILE A 700 -16.33 -28.12 -18.33
C ILE A 700 -15.00 -27.98 -17.60
N ILE A 701 -14.79 -28.72 -16.52
CA ILE A 701 -13.54 -28.74 -15.76
C ILE A 701 -12.39 -29.22 -16.65
N SER A 702 -12.59 -30.23 -17.50
CA SER A 702 -11.55 -30.69 -18.42
C SER A 702 -11.12 -29.63 -19.43
N LYS A 703 -12.04 -28.73 -19.81
CA LYS A 703 -11.82 -27.71 -20.86
C LYS A 703 -11.32 -26.37 -20.32
N TYR A 704 -11.84 -25.95 -19.16
CA TYR A 704 -11.62 -24.61 -18.59
C TYR A 704 -10.98 -24.65 -17.20
N GLY A 705 -10.74 -25.83 -16.64
CA GLY A 705 -10.19 -25.99 -15.29
C GLY A 705 -8.75 -25.52 -15.21
N ILE A 706 -8.43 -24.78 -14.14
CA ILE A 706 -7.07 -24.45 -13.77
C ILE A 706 -6.74 -25.05 -12.43
N ASP A 707 -5.60 -25.71 -12.39
CA ASP A 707 -4.94 -26.18 -11.18
C ASP A 707 -4.46 -24.98 -10.38
N HIS A 708 -5.19 -24.67 -9.32
CA HIS A 708 -4.87 -23.54 -8.47
C HIS A 708 -3.82 -23.99 -7.46
N LEU A 709 -2.54 -23.76 -7.79
CA LEU A 709 -1.38 -24.12 -6.96
C LEU A 709 -1.48 -23.52 -5.56
N ALA A 710 -1.91 -24.31 -4.57
CA ALA A 710 -1.71 -23.98 -3.17
C ALA A 710 -0.21 -24.18 -2.86
N GLY A 711 0.56 -23.10 -2.80
CA GLY A 711 2.00 -23.12 -2.50
C GLY A 711 2.39 -23.54 -1.08
N GLN A 712 1.58 -24.37 -0.41
CA GLN A 712 1.85 -24.95 0.91
C GLN A 712 1.59 -26.45 0.82
N GLY A 713 2.60 -27.25 1.17
CA GLY A 713 2.54 -28.71 1.06
C GLY A 713 1.29 -29.30 1.70
N LEU A 714 0.70 -30.29 1.01
CA LEU A 714 -0.39 -31.12 1.50
C LEU A 714 0.02 -31.81 2.81
N ARG A 715 -0.57 -31.44 3.95
CA ARG A 715 -0.53 -32.24 5.18
C ARG A 715 -1.93 -32.29 5.77
N VAL A 716 -2.50 -33.49 5.84
CA VAL A 716 -3.63 -33.82 6.72
C VAL A 716 -3.04 -34.14 8.09
N PHE A 717 -3.72 -33.74 9.16
CA PHE A 717 -3.22 -33.95 10.52
C PHE A 717 -3.89 -35.17 11.15
N ALA A 718 -3.08 -36.15 11.55
CA ALA A 718 -3.51 -37.27 12.36
C ALA A 718 -3.87 -36.81 13.77
N LEU A 719 -4.97 -37.34 14.33
CA LEU A 719 -5.39 -37.05 15.70
C LEU A 719 -4.55 -37.78 16.77
N GLU A 720 -3.79 -38.81 16.40
CA GLU A 720 -3.20 -39.76 17.34
C GLU A 720 -1.98 -39.26 18.13
N GLU A 721 -1.30 -38.19 17.71
CA GLU A 721 0.02 -37.86 18.27
C GLU A 721 0.03 -37.27 19.70
N GLU A 722 -1.11 -36.90 20.31
CA GLU A 722 -1.13 -36.28 21.65
C GLU A 722 -2.25 -36.75 22.60
N MET A 723 -3.12 -37.69 22.19
CA MET A 723 -4.06 -38.34 23.13
C MET A 723 -3.42 -39.51 23.91
N SER A 724 -2.09 -39.61 23.91
CA SER A 724 -1.40 -40.42 24.90
C SER A 724 -1.61 -39.80 26.28
N VAL A 725 -2.67 -40.27 26.95
CA VAL A 725 -2.86 -40.12 28.38
C VAL A 725 -1.51 -40.46 29.04
N PRO A 726 -0.89 -39.55 29.82
CA PRO A 726 0.33 -39.91 30.54
C PRO A 726 0.02 -41.15 31.37
N PRO A 727 0.85 -42.21 31.31
CA PRO A 727 0.58 -43.42 32.05
C PRO A 727 0.37 -43.05 33.52
N PRO A 728 -0.63 -43.62 34.20
CA PRO A 728 -0.89 -43.30 35.60
C PRO A 728 0.40 -43.50 36.38
N HIS A 729 0.80 -42.47 37.14
CA HIS A 729 1.91 -42.55 38.07
C HIS A 729 1.72 -43.78 38.96
N LYS A 730 2.44 -44.86 38.66
CA LYS A 730 2.58 -45.99 39.58
C LYS A 730 3.36 -45.50 40.78
N THR A 731 2.66 -45.24 41.87
CA THR A 731 3.22 -45.17 43.22
C THR A 731 4.01 -46.44 43.48
N SER A 732 5.30 -46.27 43.73
CA SER A 732 6.20 -47.33 44.18
C SER A 732 5.84 -47.73 45.60
N THR A 733 5.11 -48.83 45.77
CA THR A 733 5.22 -49.66 46.97
C THR A 733 6.17 -50.80 46.67
N ALA A 734 7.32 -50.74 47.32
CA ALA A 734 8.29 -51.81 47.38
C ALA A 734 7.70 -53.00 48.14
N THR A 735 7.62 -54.15 47.50
CA THR A 735 7.68 -55.45 48.17
C THR A 735 8.54 -56.39 47.34
N ARG A 736 9.50 -56.95 48.06
CA ARG A 736 10.55 -57.90 47.71
C ARG A 736 9.98 -59.31 47.84
N GLU A 737 10.21 -60.15 46.83
CA GLU A 737 10.27 -61.64 46.87
C GLU A 737 10.59 -62.09 45.42
N GLU A 738 11.83 -62.49 45.14
CA GLU A 738 12.38 -63.86 45.14
C GLU A 738 11.82 -64.81 44.05
N GLY A 739 12.72 -65.18 43.12
CA GLY A 739 12.84 -66.57 42.64
C GLY A 739 12.32 -66.90 41.23
N GLY A 740 13.25 -67.31 40.35
CA GLY A 740 12.99 -68.38 39.38
C GLY A 740 13.16 -68.05 37.90
N ASP A 741 14.38 -68.21 37.38
CA ASP A 741 14.66 -68.70 36.02
C ASP A 741 14.53 -70.24 36.05
N PRO A 742 14.15 -70.95 34.95
CA PRO A 742 14.99 -71.01 33.76
C PRO A 742 14.32 -71.17 32.37
N GLU A 743 15.14 -70.85 31.36
CA GLU A 743 15.29 -71.45 30.02
C GLU A 743 14.08 -72.07 29.30
N ALA A 744 13.80 -71.59 28.07
CA ALA A 744 14.20 -72.27 26.82
C ALA A 744 13.28 -71.89 25.63
N GLY A 745 13.91 -71.64 24.48
CA GLY A 745 13.45 -72.24 23.22
C GLY A 745 12.80 -71.34 22.17
N ALA A 746 13.44 -71.36 20.99
CA ALA A 746 12.86 -71.21 19.65
C ALA A 746 12.50 -69.77 19.21
N SER A 747 12.61 -69.35 17.94
CA SER A 747 13.07 -69.94 16.69
C SER A 747 12.74 -68.89 15.61
N VAL A 748 13.69 -68.60 14.72
CA VAL A 748 13.50 -68.36 13.26
C VAL A 748 12.39 -67.39 12.81
N MET A 749 12.79 -66.25 12.22
CA MET A 749 12.36 -65.78 10.90
C MET A 749 13.17 -64.52 10.53
N ASN A 750 14.29 -64.71 9.84
CA ASN A 750 14.93 -63.66 9.04
C ASN A 750 14.12 -63.51 7.76
N GLY A 751 13.34 -62.43 7.65
CA GLY A 751 12.68 -62.00 6.43
C GLY A 751 13.28 -60.68 5.95
N ASP A 752 13.89 -60.71 4.76
CA ASP A 752 14.50 -59.60 4.05
C ASP A 752 13.56 -58.39 3.91
N ALA A 753 13.75 -57.37 4.74
CA ALA A 753 13.22 -56.04 4.50
C ALA A 753 14.16 -55.30 3.54
N LYS A 754 13.85 -55.36 2.24
CA LYS A 754 14.45 -54.47 1.22
C LYS A 754 14.29 -53.03 1.68
N GLY A 755 15.41 -52.39 2.00
CA GLY A 755 15.50 -50.96 2.27
C GLY A 755 15.04 -50.16 1.05
N GLY A 756 13.80 -49.67 1.11
CA GLY A 756 13.33 -48.60 0.24
C GLY A 756 14.10 -47.33 0.59
N SER A 757 14.81 -46.79 -0.40
CA SER A 757 15.54 -45.52 -0.28
C SER A 757 14.61 -44.40 0.20
N PRO A 758 15.01 -43.56 1.17
CA PRO A 758 14.24 -42.38 1.61
C PRO A 758 13.92 -41.37 0.49
N THR A 759 14.53 -41.51 -0.69
CA THR A 759 14.31 -40.64 -1.84
C THR A 759 13.02 -40.91 -2.61
N ASP A 760 12.38 -42.07 -2.45
CA ASP A 760 11.14 -42.41 -3.20
C ASP A 760 9.86 -41.90 -2.52
N LEU A 761 9.93 -41.50 -1.24
CA LEU A 761 8.82 -40.89 -0.51
C LEU A 761 8.67 -39.37 -0.76
N GLU A 762 9.76 -38.66 -1.08
CA GLU A 762 9.73 -37.23 -1.41
C GLU A 762 9.34 -36.95 -2.88
N ALA A 763 9.39 -37.95 -3.76
CA ALA A 763 9.07 -37.82 -5.18
C ALA A 763 7.58 -38.09 -5.53
N LYS A 764 6.71 -38.37 -4.55
CA LYS A 764 5.25 -38.26 -4.72
C LYS A 764 4.87 -36.78 -4.79
N SER A 765 5.17 -36.21 -5.97
CA SER A 765 4.66 -34.99 -6.56
C SER A 765 3.43 -34.48 -5.82
N SER A 766 3.52 -33.24 -5.32
CA SER A 766 2.41 -32.46 -4.78
C SER A 766 1.32 -32.32 -5.84
N LYS A 767 0.51 -33.37 -6.00
CA LYS A 767 -0.55 -33.44 -6.99
C LYS A 767 -1.54 -32.36 -6.61
N VAL A 768 -1.71 -31.38 -7.48
CA VAL A 768 -2.68 -30.31 -7.27
C VAL A 768 -4.03 -30.97 -7.07
N ASN A 769 -4.70 -30.60 -5.99
CA ASN A 769 -5.95 -31.24 -5.55
C ASN A 769 -7.16 -30.31 -5.66
N MET A 770 -6.98 -29.18 -6.36
CA MET A 770 -7.99 -28.17 -6.52
C MET A 770 -7.94 -27.63 -7.94
N THR A 771 -9.00 -27.92 -8.69
CA THR A 771 -9.23 -27.38 -10.02
C THR A 771 -10.40 -26.40 -9.94
N ARG A 772 -10.21 -25.19 -10.46
CA ARG A 772 -11.23 -24.12 -10.44
C ARG A 772 -11.57 -23.70 -11.86
N VAL A 773 -12.86 -23.46 -12.11
CA VAL A 773 -13.38 -22.82 -13.33
C VAL A 773 -14.08 -21.53 -12.94
N THR A 774 -13.69 -20.41 -13.54
CA THR A 774 -14.31 -19.09 -13.31
C THR A 774 -14.13 -18.21 -14.54
N GLY A 775 -15.08 -17.29 -14.76
CA GLY A 775 -14.95 -16.25 -15.78
C GLY A 775 -14.00 -15.11 -15.37
N ARG A 776 -13.67 -15.01 -14.07
CA ARG A 776 -12.71 -14.04 -13.54
C ARG A 776 -11.29 -14.37 -13.97
N TYR A 777 -10.50 -13.36 -14.33
CA TYR A 777 -9.07 -13.55 -14.60
C TYR A 777 -8.26 -13.64 -13.29
N GLU A 778 -7.76 -14.84 -12.97
CA GLU A 778 -6.92 -15.14 -11.80
C GLU A 778 -5.47 -15.44 -12.17
N SER A 779 -5.19 -15.97 -13.37
CA SER A 779 -3.81 -16.25 -13.82
C SER A 779 -3.59 -16.10 -15.33
N PRO A 780 -2.35 -15.89 -15.80
CA PRO A 780 -2.05 -15.83 -17.23
C PRO A 780 -2.27 -17.14 -17.99
N ARG A 781 -2.24 -18.29 -17.30
CA ARG A 781 -2.46 -19.61 -17.91
C ARG A 781 -3.93 -19.99 -17.95
N GLN A 782 -4.81 -19.17 -17.37
CA GLN A 782 -6.23 -19.47 -17.28
C GLN A 782 -6.96 -19.29 -18.60
N VAL A 783 -7.67 -20.35 -18.98
CA VAL A 783 -8.76 -20.25 -19.94
C VAL A 783 -10.00 -19.81 -19.17
N ARG A 784 -10.49 -18.60 -19.45
CA ARG A 784 -11.68 -18.07 -18.77
C ARG A 784 -12.92 -18.85 -19.17
N ALA A 785 -13.81 -19.08 -18.20
CA ALA A 785 -15.12 -19.61 -18.49
C ALA A 785 -15.89 -18.66 -19.43
N PRO A 786 -16.70 -19.19 -20.38
CA PRO A 786 -17.28 -18.39 -21.45
C PRO A 786 -18.32 -17.37 -20.97
N TRP A 787 -18.95 -17.60 -19.82
CA TRP A 787 -19.98 -16.74 -19.24
C TRP A 787 -19.47 -15.46 -18.57
N GLY A 788 -18.16 -15.21 -18.48
CA GLY A 788 -17.65 -13.96 -17.90
C GLY A 788 -17.92 -13.80 -16.40
N TYR A 789 -17.90 -12.57 -15.90
CA TYR A 789 -18.13 -12.24 -14.48
C TYR A 789 -18.55 -10.76 -14.32
N ALA A 790 -19.16 -10.43 -13.18
CA ALA A 790 -19.67 -9.11 -12.81
C ALA A 790 -20.60 -8.50 -13.87
N GLU A 791 -20.29 -7.29 -14.37
CA GLU A 791 -21.09 -6.61 -15.40
C GLU A 791 -20.93 -7.24 -16.79
N ASP A 792 -19.83 -7.99 -17.01
CA ASP A 792 -19.57 -8.71 -18.26
C ASP A 792 -20.12 -10.15 -18.23
N PHE A 793 -20.96 -10.48 -17.23
CA PHE A 793 -21.55 -11.82 -17.09
C PHE A 793 -22.61 -12.05 -18.17
N ASP A 794 -22.44 -13.10 -18.95
CA ASP A 794 -23.30 -13.49 -20.06
C ASP A 794 -24.01 -14.81 -19.75
N GLU A 795 -25.24 -14.68 -19.27
CA GLU A 795 -26.07 -15.80 -18.84
C GLU A 795 -26.43 -16.76 -19.99
N SER A 796 -26.43 -16.29 -21.24
CA SER A 796 -26.71 -17.12 -22.41
C SER A 796 -25.67 -18.24 -22.59
N LYS A 797 -24.45 -18.03 -22.06
CA LYS A 797 -23.33 -18.98 -22.09
C LYS A 797 -23.25 -19.90 -20.88
N VAL A 798 -24.17 -19.78 -19.93
CA VAL A 798 -24.26 -20.66 -18.77
C VAL A 798 -24.75 -22.05 -19.21
N PRO A 799 -24.10 -23.15 -18.76
CA PRO A 799 -24.51 -24.52 -19.08
C PRO A 799 -25.98 -24.79 -18.72
N PRO A 800 -26.74 -25.55 -19.54
CA PRO A 800 -28.14 -25.83 -19.28
C PRO A 800 -28.44 -26.40 -17.89
N SER A 801 -27.63 -27.33 -17.37
CA SER A 801 -27.89 -27.91 -16.04
C SER A 801 -27.73 -26.88 -14.91
N LEU A 802 -26.80 -25.92 -15.06
CA LEU A 802 -26.64 -24.83 -14.11
C LEU A 802 -27.73 -23.77 -14.23
N ARG A 803 -28.26 -23.54 -15.44
CA ARG A 803 -29.37 -22.60 -15.66
C ARG A 803 -30.63 -23.03 -14.91
N VAL A 804 -30.93 -24.33 -14.86
CA VAL A 804 -32.04 -24.87 -14.06
C VAL A 804 -31.90 -24.51 -12.58
N VAL A 805 -30.68 -24.59 -12.04
CA VAL A 805 -30.39 -24.20 -10.64
C VAL A 805 -30.57 -22.69 -10.44
N VAL A 806 -30.09 -21.86 -11.37
CA VAL A 806 -30.24 -20.40 -11.35
C VAL A 806 -31.72 -20.01 -11.40
N ASP A 807 -32.49 -20.59 -12.30
CA ASP A 807 -33.92 -20.34 -12.46
C ASP A 807 -34.69 -20.76 -11.20
N ARG A 808 -34.31 -21.89 -10.57
CA ARG A 808 -34.87 -22.33 -9.30
C ARG A 808 -34.56 -21.37 -8.16
N ILE A 809 -33.35 -20.82 -8.08
CA ILE A 809 -32.99 -19.80 -7.08
C ILE A 809 -33.83 -18.54 -7.30
N ARG A 810 -33.94 -18.05 -8.54
CA ARG A 810 -34.69 -16.82 -8.87
C ARG A 810 -36.20 -16.94 -8.70
N SER A 811 -36.77 -18.09 -9.06
CA SER A 811 -38.21 -18.35 -8.93
C SER A 811 -38.63 -18.72 -7.51
N SER A 812 -37.66 -18.99 -6.62
CA SER A 812 -37.96 -19.27 -5.23
C SER A 812 -38.52 -18.05 -4.52
N HIS A 813 -39.66 -18.23 -3.85
CA HIS A 813 -40.23 -17.24 -2.95
C HIS A 813 -39.35 -16.98 -1.71
N ASP A 814 -38.39 -17.87 -1.45
CA ASP A 814 -37.47 -17.77 -0.32
C ASP A 814 -36.28 -16.86 -0.62
N TYR A 815 -36.03 -16.51 -1.89
CA TYR A 815 -34.83 -15.79 -2.30
C TYR A 815 -35.15 -14.61 -3.22
N HIS A 816 -34.97 -13.40 -2.70
CA HIS A 816 -35.03 -12.19 -3.51
C HIS A 816 -33.62 -11.84 -4.00
N VAL A 817 -33.36 -12.11 -5.28
CA VAL A 817 -32.06 -11.91 -5.91
C VAL A 817 -32.23 -11.12 -7.22
N GLY A 818 -31.21 -10.35 -7.59
CA GLY A 818 -31.15 -9.62 -8.86
C GLY A 818 -30.51 -10.42 -9.99
N ALA A 819 -29.81 -9.72 -10.88
CA ALA A 819 -29.07 -10.32 -11.98
C ALA A 819 -27.96 -11.25 -11.48
N LEU A 820 -27.69 -12.33 -12.22
CA LEU A 820 -26.58 -13.23 -11.94
C LEU A 820 -25.27 -12.54 -12.33
N ARG A 821 -24.28 -12.57 -11.44
CA ARG A 821 -23.00 -11.85 -11.56
C ARG A 821 -21.81 -12.77 -11.70
N ASP A 822 -21.83 -13.95 -11.08
CA ASP A 822 -20.73 -14.90 -11.22
C ASP A 822 -21.21 -16.36 -11.05
N ILE A 823 -20.50 -17.25 -11.74
CA ILE A 823 -20.53 -18.69 -11.51
C ILE A 823 -19.09 -19.17 -11.41
N THR A 824 -18.74 -19.75 -10.26
CA THR A 824 -17.45 -20.40 -10.02
C THR A 824 -17.66 -21.87 -9.69
N ILE A 825 -16.96 -22.77 -10.38
CA ILE A 825 -16.94 -24.21 -10.09
C ILE A 825 -15.63 -24.55 -9.39
N ASN A 826 -15.73 -25.19 -8.24
CA ASN A 826 -14.58 -25.70 -7.48
C ASN A 826 -14.66 -27.22 -7.43
N TYR A 827 -13.65 -27.88 -7.99
CA TYR A 827 -13.48 -29.32 -7.97
C TYR A 827 -12.29 -29.70 -7.10
N ARG A 828 -12.49 -30.62 -6.17
CA ARG A 828 -11.48 -31.07 -5.21
C ARG A 828 -11.51 -32.58 -5.12
N HIS A 829 -10.34 -33.20 -4.98
CA HIS A 829 -10.20 -34.65 -4.90
C HIS A 829 -9.27 -35.08 -3.77
N SER A 830 -9.08 -36.39 -3.59
CA SER A 830 -8.21 -36.96 -2.56
C SER A 830 -8.59 -36.55 -1.14
N ARG A 831 -9.90 -36.38 -0.89
CA ARG A 831 -10.48 -36.03 0.42
C ARG A 831 -9.94 -34.72 1.04
N PHE A 832 -9.23 -33.89 0.28
CA PHE A 832 -8.66 -32.63 0.78
C PHE A 832 -9.47 -31.44 0.28
N PHE A 833 -10.42 -31.02 1.12
CA PHE A 833 -11.38 -29.98 0.76
C PHE A 833 -11.01 -28.57 1.23
N LYS A 834 -9.81 -28.41 1.82
CA LYS A 834 -9.37 -27.18 2.47
C LYS A 834 -9.54 -25.94 1.59
N LEU A 835 -10.24 -24.95 2.12
CA LEU A 835 -10.38 -23.62 1.55
C LEU A 835 -10.00 -22.62 2.65
N ASP A 836 -8.95 -21.83 2.42
CA ASP A 836 -8.56 -20.82 3.39
C ASP A 836 -9.69 -19.79 3.59
N ALA A 837 -9.87 -19.37 4.84
CA ALA A 837 -10.92 -18.42 5.20
C ALA A 837 -10.72 -17.09 4.47
N HIS A 838 -11.73 -16.63 3.72
CA HIS A 838 -11.68 -15.39 2.94
C HIS A 838 -13.08 -14.77 2.77
N VAL A 839 -13.12 -13.54 2.27
CA VAL A 839 -14.35 -12.85 1.87
C VAL A 839 -14.39 -12.76 0.35
N ASP A 840 -15.53 -13.10 -0.26
CA ASP A 840 -15.71 -12.95 -1.71
C ASP A 840 -15.61 -11.48 -2.13
N PRO A 841 -15.04 -11.16 -3.31
CA PRO A 841 -14.91 -9.78 -3.73
C PRO A 841 -16.27 -9.10 -3.89
N MET A 842 -16.33 -7.81 -3.54
CA MET A 842 -17.59 -7.05 -3.49
C MET A 842 -18.35 -6.99 -4.81
N THR A 843 -17.66 -7.19 -5.94
CA THR A 843 -18.26 -7.18 -7.30
C THR A 843 -19.25 -8.31 -7.54
N ASP A 844 -19.21 -9.34 -6.71
CA ASP A 844 -20.05 -10.54 -6.87
C ASP A 844 -21.49 -10.28 -6.39
N GLY A 845 -21.70 -9.16 -5.69
CA GLY A 845 -23.00 -8.79 -5.13
C GLY A 845 -23.21 -9.31 -3.70
N PRO A 846 -24.39 -8.98 -3.12
CA PRO A 846 -24.72 -9.30 -1.72
C PRO A 846 -25.18 -10.71 -1.48
N HIS A 847 -25.59 -11.45 -2.51
CA HIS A 847 -26.18 -12.77 -2.36
C HIS A 847 -25.26 -13.82 -2.97
N VAL A 848 -24.78 -14.73 -2.12
CA VAL A 848 -23.93 -15.85 -2.56
C VAL A 848 -24.60 -17.16 -2.19
N PHE A 849 -24.63 -18.08 -3.15
CA PHE A 849 -25.19 -19.42 -2.99
C PHE A 849 -24.13 -20.45 -3.35
N ILE A 850 -24.04 -21.53 -2.59
CA ILE A 850 -23.13 -22.64 -2.85
C ILE A 850 -23.94 -23.93 -2.93
N LEU A 851 -23.87 -24.61 -4.07
CA LEU A 851 -24.42 -25.96 -4.28
C LEU A 851 -23.31 -26.99 -4.10
N GLY A 852 -23.52 -27.99 -3.24
CA GLY A 852 -22.51 -29.00 -2.89
C GLY A 852 -22.86 -30.38 -3.45
N LEU A 853 -21.97 -30.97 -4.24
CA LEU A 853 -22.13 -32.27 -4.89
C LEU A 853 -20.95 -33.20 -4.54
N LEU A 854 -21.13 -34.51 -4.76
CA LEU A 854 -20.17 -35.62 -4.54
C LEU A 854 -19.71 -35.88 -3.10
N SER A 855 -19.57 -34.86 -2.25
CA SER A 855 -19.30 -35.00 -0.81
C SER A 855 -19.93 -33.87 0.00
N GLY A 856 -20.36 -34.19 1.23
CA GLY A 856 -20.65 -33.17 2.23
C GLY A 856 -19.35 -32.55 2.78
N THR A 857 -19.48 -31.40 3.44
CA THR A 857 -18.39 -30.73 4.16
C THR A 857 -18.95 -29.83 5.28
N VAL A 858 -18.07 -29.16 6.02
CA VAL A 858 -18.43 -28.09 6.96
C VAL A 858 -17.80 -26.79 6.47
N ILE A 859 -18.65 -25.78 6.22
CA ILE A 859 -18.20 -24.42 5.92
C ILE A 859 -18.15 -23.66 7.24
N THR A 860 -17.02 -23.05 7.52
CA THR A 860 -16.83 -22.26 8.74
C THR A 860 -16.82 -20.78 8.40
N PHE A 861 -17.62 -20.01 9.13
CA PHE A 861 -17.66 -18.55 9.09
C PHE A 861 -16.89 -17.98 10.28
N SER A 862 -15.88 -17.16 10.01
CA SER A 862 -14.93 -16.63 10.99
C SER A 862 -14.87 -15.09 10.93
N PRO A 863 -14.94 -14.36 12.06
CA PRO A 863 -14.94 -12.89 12.05
C PRO A 863 -13.71 -12.26 11.38
N VAL A 864 -13.91 -11.29 10.48
CA VAL A 864 -12.82 -10.59 9.76
C VAL A 864 -11.93 -9.80 10.73
N ASP A 865 -12.54 -9.14 11.71
CA ASP A 865 -11.88 -8.19 12.61
C ASP A 865 -11.49 -8.79 13.96
N CYS A 866 -11.18 -10.08 14.05
CA CYS A 866 -10.78 -10.68 15.33
C CYS A 866 -9.38 -10.16 15.76
N PRO A 867 -9.28 -9.18 16.70
CA PRO A 867 -8.01 -8.50 17.00
C PRO A 867 -7.07 -9.38 17.83
N THR A 868 -7.58 -10.49 18.33
CA THR A 868 -6.93 -11.43 19.25
C THR A 868 -7.08 -12.85 18.71
N GLY A 869 -5.98 -13.49 18.34
CA GLY A 869 -5.94 -14.96 18.34
C GLY A 869 -6.49 -15.69 17.11
N VAL A 870 -6.57 -15.08 15.92
CA VAL A 870 -6.74 -15.86 14.69
C VAL A 870 -5.61 -16.87 14.60
N ARG A 871 -5.95 -18.15 14.70
CA ARG A 871 -5.00 -19.25 14.62
C ARG A 871 -4.44 -19.29 13.21
N LYS A 872 -3.11 -19.40 13.09
CA LYS A 872 -2.40 -19.47 11.81
C LYS A 872 -1.79 -20.84 11.55
N ASN A 873 -1.58 -21.62 12.61
CA ASN A 873 -1.05 -22.96 12.49
C ASN A 873 -2.14 -23.89 11.91
N PRO A 874 -1.93 -24.52 10.75
CA PRO A 874 -2.94 -25.37 10.11
C PRO A 874 -3.40 -26.53 10.98
N ALA A 875 -2.53 -27.11 11.82
CA ALA A 875 -2.90 -28.18 12.74
C ALA A 875 -3.85 -27.65 13.83
N GLN A 876 -3.54 -26.48 14.37
CA GLN A 876 -4.37 -25.84 15.38
C GLN A 876 -5.71 -25.39 14.80
N ILE A 877 -5.74 -24.90 13.56
CA ILE A 877 -6.98 -24.58 12.83
C ILE A 877 -7.79 -25.86 12.59
N ALA A 878 -7.14 -26.95 12.19
CA ALA A 878 -7.82 -28.22 11.97
C ALA A 878 -8.46 -28.77 13.26
N ARG A 879 -7.83 -28.58 14.43
CA ARG A 879 -8.34 -29.07 15.72
C ARG A 879 -9.35 -28.13 16.41
N SER A 880 -9.18 -26.82 16.26
CA SER A 880 -9.93 -25.83 17.06
C SER A 880 -10.57 -24.72 16.24
N SER A 881 -10.55 -24.80 14.91
CA SER A 881 -10.97 -23.74 13.98
C SER A 881 -10.10 -22.49 14.01
N TRP A 882 -10.41 -21.46 13.21
CA TRP A 882 -9.63 -20.22 13.14
C TRP A 882 -9.77 -19.38 14.41
N THR A 883 -10.98 -19.32 14.99
CA THR A 883 -11.26 -18.63 16.26
C THR A 883 -12.24 -19.43 17.11
N ASP A 884 -12.36 -19.07 18.40
CA ASP A 884 -13.38 -19.62 19.31
C ASP A 884 -14.79 -19.06 19.04
N SER A 885 -14.89 -18.04 18.19
CA SER A 885 -16.16 -17.39 17.81
C SER A 885 -16.62 -17.77 16.41
N ASP A 886 -16.00 -18.79 15.82
CA ASP A 886 -16.40 -19.29 14.52
C ASP A 886 -17.79 -19.96 14.58
N ILE A 887 -18.50 -19.92 13.46
CA ILE A 887 -19.77 -20.62 13.26
C ILE A 887 -19.58 -21.66 12.16
N ASP A 888 -19.92 -22.90 12.45
CA ASP A 888 -19.92 -23.98 11.49
C ASP A 888 -21.29 -24.19 10.87
N CYS A 889 -21.31 -24.33 9.55
CA CYS A 889 -22.47 -24.69 8.75
C CYS A 889 -22.28 -26.08 8.15
N LEU A 890 -23.13 -27.04 8.56
CA LEU A 890 -23.15 -28.40 8.03
C LEU A 890 -23.71 -28.40 6.61
N PHE A 891 -22.85 -28.66 5.64
CA PHE A 891 -23.16 -28.61 4.22
C PHE A 891 -23.18 -30.01 3.60
N ARG A 892 -24.34 -30.66 3.57
CA ARG A 892 -24.49 -32.03 3.02
C ARG A 892 -24.55 -32.02 1.48
N LEU A 893 -24.40 -33.21 0.90
CA LEU A 893 -24.59 -33.40 -0.54
C LEU A 893 -25.97 -32.92 -0.99
N ARG A 894 -26.05 -32.42 -2.22
CA ARG A 894 -27.26 -31.91 -2.89
C ARG A 894 -27.94 -30.75 -2.17
N SER A 895 -27.29 -30.17 -1.16
CA SER A 895 -27.84 -29.04 -0.42
C SER A 895 -27.39 -27.73 -1.07
N LEU A 896 -28.15 -26.66 -0.85
CA LEU A 896 -27.79 -25.29 -1.21
C LEU A 896 -27.55 -24.50 0.08
N VAL A 897 -26.41 -23.83 0.19
CA VAL A 897 -26.14 -22.88 1.28
C VAL A 897 -26.18 -21.48 0.70
N SER A 898 -27.03 -20.62 1.25
CA SER A 898 -27.06 -19.20 0.92
C SER A 898 -26.45 -18.39 2.06
N PHE A 899 -25.68 -17.35 1.75
CA PHE A 899 -25.27 -16.36 2.73
C PHE A 899 -25.28 -14.95 2.16
N SER A 900 -25.74 -14.02 3.00
CA SER A 900 -25.89 -12.59 2.73
C SER A 900 -25.52 -11.78 3.98
N GLY A 901 -25.53 -10.45 3.89
CA GLY A 901 -25.29 -9.57 5.04
C GLY A 901 -23.96 -9.80 5.75
N ASP A 902 -23.99 -9.98 7.06
CA ASP A 902 -22.77 -10.13 7.87
C ASP A 902 -21.96 -11.36 7.44
N ALA A 903 -22.63 -12.47 7.12
CA ALA A 903 -21.98 -13.67 6.63
C ALA A 903 -21.25 -13.44 5.30
N ARG A 904 -21.74 -12.50 4.49
CA ARG A 904 -21.17 -12.12 3.19
C ARG A 904 -20.04 -11.10 3.29
N TYR A 905 -20.15 -10.13 4.19
CA TYR A 905 -19.27 -8.95 4.21
C TYR A 905 -18.34 -8.87 5.41
N ASN A 906 -18.75 -9.43 6.55
CA ASN A 906 -18.09 -9.25 7.84
C ASN A 906 -17.49 -10.55 8.39
N LEU A 907 -17.79 -11.68 7.78
CA LEU A 907 -17.22 -12.98 8.08
C LEU A 907 -16.42 -13.52 6.89
N ASN A 908 -15.23 -14.06 7.19
CA ASN A 908 -14.52 -14.93 6.27
C ASN A 908 -15.21 -16.29 6.24
N HIS A 909 -15.36 -16.92 5.08
CA HIS A 909 -15.81 -18.30 4.97
C HIS A 909 -14.68 -19.19 4.46
N GLY A 910 -14.62 -20.44 4.94
CA GLY A 910 -13.58 -21.40 4.55
C GLY A 910 -13.96 -22.84 4.88
N ILE A 911 -13.11 -23.78 4.48
CA ILE A 911 -13.20 -25.21 4.79
C ILE A 911 -11.88 -25.61 5.43
N ARG A 912 -11.93 -26.22 6.62
CA ARG A 912 -10.72 -26.64 7.35
C ARG A 912 -9.96 -27.74 6.61
N ALA A 913 -8.75 -28.07 7.07
CA ALA A 913 -7.95 -29.14 6.45
C ALA A 913 -8.60 -30.53 6.57
N GLY A 914 -9.49 -30.71 7.54
CA GLY A 914 -10.00 -32.02 7.95
C GLY A 914 -9.12 -32.62 9.04
N VAL A 915 -9.63 -33.63 9.71
CA VAL A 915 -8.93 -34.44 10.71
C VAL A 915 -8.95 -35.90 10.27
N GLU A 916 -7.84 -36.60 10.43
CA GLU A 916 -7.77 -38.03 10.16
C GLU A 916 -8.13 -38.81 11.42
N VAL A 917 -9.11 -39.70 11.30
CA VAL A 917 -9.57 -40.63 12.33
C VAL A 917 -9.37 -42.05 11.84
N LEU A 918 -8.93 -42.95 12.73
CA LEU A 918 -8.90 -44.38 12.41
C LEU A 918 -10.31 -44.96 12.48
N GLN A 919 -10.69 -45.69 11.44
CA GLN A 919 -11.90 -46.51 11.44
C GLN A 919 -11.69 -47.77 12.29
N GLU A 920 -12.76 -48.49 12.61
CA GLU A 920 -12.70 -49.75 13.38
C GLU A 920 -11.84 -50.83 12.71
N ASN A 921 -11.68 -50.78 11.39
CA ASN A 921 -10.83 -51.68 10.61
C ASN A 921 -9.36 -51.21 10.54
N GLY A 922 -8.99 -50.11 11.21
CA GLY A 922 -7.65 -49.52 11.19
C GLY A 922 -7.35 -48.62 9.98
N GLU A 923 -8.28 -48.44 9.05
CA GLU A 923 -8.07 -47.58 7.89
C GLU A 923 -8.24 -46.09 8.24
N PRO A 924 -7.37 -45.19 7.73
CA PRO A 924 -7.50 -43.77 7.96
C PRO A 924 -8.68 -43.17 7.16
N LEU A 925 -9.55 -42.46 7.86
CA LEU A 925 -10.67 -41.72 7.31
C LEU A 925 -10.50 -40.24 7.60
N VAL A 926 -10.57 -39.41 6.55
CA VAL A 926 -10.53 -37.96 6.72
C VAL A 926 -11.96 -37.46 6.92
N CYS A 927 -12.18 -36.77 8.05
CA CYS A 927 -13.45 -36.20 8.43
C CYS A 927 -13.35 -34.67 8.52
N ASP A 928 -14.44 -33.99 8.19
CA ASP A 928 -14.74 -32.69 8.79
C ASP A 928 -15.37 -32.91 10.17
N TRP A 929 -15.32 -31.91 11.04
CA TRP A 929 -16.08 -31.91 12.28
C TRP A 929 -16.97 -30.67 12.34
N TRP A 930 -18.11 -30.77 13.02
CA TRP A 930 -19.17 -29.77 13.03
C TRP A 930 -19.50 -29.31 14.46
N GLY A 931 -19.03 -28.11 14.81
CA GLY A 931 -19.15 -27.51 16.14
C GLY A 931 -18.22 -28.13 17.19
N ARG A 932 -18.16 -29.47 17.27
CA ARG A 932 -17.22 -30.23 18.12
C ARG A 932 -16.58 -31.37 17.32
N LEU A 933 -15.40 -31.80 17.76
CA LEU A 933 -14.68 -32.96 17.20
C LEU A 933 -15.45 -34.28 17.28
N GLU A 934 -16.42 -34.39 18.18
CA GLU A 934 -17.30 -35.56 18.31
C GLU A 934 -18.30 -35.69 17.14
N ASN A 935 -18.63 -34.58 16.49
CA ASN A 935 -19.60 -34.52 15.39
C ASN A 935 -18.89 -34.63 14.04
N LEU A 936 -18.42 -35.82 13.71
CA LEU A 936 -17.64 -36.07 12.50
C LEU A 936 -18.52 -36.24 11.26
N LEU A 937 -18.08 -35.65 10.15
CA LEU A 937 -18.64 -35.81 8.82
C LEU A 937 -17.56 -36.40 7.90
N PRO A 938 -17.70 -37.66 7.46
CA PRO A 938 -16.70 -38.29 6.60
C PRO A 938 -16.63 -37.62 5.23
N ARG A 939 -15.41 -37.37 4.75
CA ARG A 939 -15.17 -36.87 3.39
C ARG A 939 -15.13 -38.03 2.40
N ARG A 940 -15.82 -37.86 1.27
CA ARG A 940 -15.69 -38.76 0.12
C ARG A 940 -14.46 -38.38 -0.72
N GLU A 941 -14.17 -39.19 -1.72
CA GLU A 941 -12.97 -39.01 -2.55
C GLU A 941 -12.97 -37.66 -3.30
N GLU A 942 -14.11 -37.30 -3.87
CA GLU A 942 -14.30 -36.10 -4.68
C GLU A 942 -15.33 -35.18 -4.04
N ARG A 943 -15.14 -33.87 -4.23
CA ARG A 943 -16.14 -32.85 -3.92
C ARG A 943 -16.20 -31.84 -5.03
N LEU A 944 -17.42 -31.52 -5.44
CA LEU A 944 -17.70 -30.44 -6.37
C LEU A 944 -18.56 -29.41 -5.66
N SER A 945 -18.22 -28.13 -5.76
CA SER A 945 -19.12 -27.05 -5.35
C SER A 945 -19.22 -25.96 -6.38
N ILE A 946 -20.46 -25.54 -6.66
CA ILE A 946 -20.75 -24.42 -7.56
C ILE A 946 -21.17 -23.22 -6.72
N VAL A 947 -20.51 -22.08 -6.94
CA VAL A 947 -20.82 -20.81 -6.29
C VAL A 947 -21.56 -19.94 -7.30
N PHE A 948 -22.74 -19.47 -6.94
CA PHE A 948 -23.55 -18.52 -7.70
C PHE A 948 -23.61 -17.20 -6.93
N ALA A 949 -23.33 -16.09 -7.60
CA ALA A 949 -23.38 -14.78 -6.98
C ALA A 949 -24.36 -13.86 -7.73
N PHE A 950 -25.23 -13.18 -7.00
CA PHE A 950 -26.27 -12.33 -7.55
C PHE A 950 -26.17 -10.90 -7.04
N ALA A 951 -26.55 -9.95 -7.90
CA ALA A 951 -26.78 -8.56 -7.54
C ALA A 951 -27.99 -8.41 -6.60
N ASP A 952 -28.14 -7.25 -5.98
CA ASP A 952 -29.39 -6.87 -5.32
C ASP A 952 -30.54 -6.83 -6.34
N CYS A 953 -31.74 -7.21 -5.88
CA CYS A 953 -32.97 -6.96 -6.62
C CYS A 953 -33.20 -5.44 -6.62
N LEU A 954 -33.09 -4.80 -7.80
CA LEU A 954 -33.54 -3.41 -7.95
C LEU A 954 -35.07 -3.43 -7.79
N ASP A 955 -35.60 -2.83 -6.73
CA ASP A 955 -37.05 -2.73 -6.54
C ASP A 955 -37.61 -2.00 -7.79
N ASP A 956 -38.49 -2.68 -8.55
CA ASP A 956 -39.15 -2.16 -9.78
C ASP A 956 -39.87 -0.81 -9.60
N LYS A 957 -40.02 -0.34 -8.36
CA LYS A 957 -40.60 0.97 -8.05
C LYS A 957 -39.70 2.14 -8.44
N ASP A 958 -38.38 1.95 -8.47
CA ASP A 958 -37.46 3.04 -8.87
C ASP A 958 -37.35 3.16 -10.41
N THR A 959 -37.60 2.08 -11.16
CA THR A 959 -37.67 2.10 -12.63
C THR A 959 -39.02 2.51 -13.18
N ALA A 960 -40.12 2.26 -12.46
CA ALA A 960 -41.46 2.71 -12.84
C ALA A 960 -41.73 4.20 -12.58
N GLY A 961 -40.98 4.85 -11.67
CA GLY A 961 -41.14 6.27 -11.33
C GLY A 961 -40.40 7.25 -12.26
N GLU A 962 -39.38 6.79 -13.00
CA GLU A 962 -38.56 7.64 -13.88
C GLU A 962 -38.79 7.41 -15.38
N ARG A 963 -39.58 6.39 -15.79
CA ARG A 963 -40.14 6.35 -17.15
C ARG A 963 -41.32 7.32 -17.24
N ASN A 964 -40.98 8.59 -17.40
CA ASN A 964 -41.90 9.65 -17.80
C ASN A 964 -42.81 9.16 -18.93
N SER A 965 -44.11 9.41 -18.83
CA SER A 965 -45.15 9.11 -19.83
C SER A 965 -44.92 9.72 -21.22
N ASN A 966 -43.80 10.41 -21.43
CA ASN A 966 -43.42 11.05 -22.67
C ASN A 966 -42.73 10.10 -23.66
N ASP A 967 -42.01 9.05 -23.20
CA ASP A 967 -41.29 8.16 -24.12
C ASP A 967 -42.21 7.17 -24.85
N VAL A 968 -43.30 6.72 -24.22
CA VAL A 968 -44.29 5.86 -24.88
C VAL A 968 -45.01 6.61 -26.01
N SER A 969 -45.18 7.93 -25.90
CA SER A 969 -45.77 8.75 -26.96
C SER A 969 -44.84 8.93 -28.18
N LYS A 970 -43.53 8.76 -27.99
CA LYS A 970 -42.52 8.93 -29.04
C LYS A 970 -42.32 7.63 -29.84
N GLU A 971 -42.29 6.49 -29.18
CA GLU A 971 -42.27 5.17 -29.84
C GLU A 971 -43.55 4.90 -30.66
N THR A 972 -44.71 5.34 -30.16
CA THR A 972 -45.97 5.18 -30.91
C THR A 972 -46.02 6.09 -32.15
N ARG A 973 -45.42 7.28 -32.09
CA ARG A 973 -45.31 8.20 -33.24
C ARG A 973 -44.28 7.76 -34.28
N GLU A 974 -43.16 7.17 -33.86
CA GLU A 974 -42.14 6.66 -34.79
C GLU A 974 -42.62 5.40 -35.53
N ALA A 975 -43.43 4.54 -34.88
CA ALA A 975 -44.08 3.40 -35.53
C ALA A 975 -45.17 3.83 -36.55
N GLU A 976 -45.88 4.92 -36.29
CA GLU A 976 -46.93 5.45 -37.18
C GLU A 976 -46.33 6.15 -38.43
N VAL A 977 -45.16 6.79 -38.29
CA VAL A 977 -44.39 7.38 -39.41
C VAL A 977 -43.72 6.31 -40.28
N GLN A 978 -43.27 5.19 -39.70
CA GLN A 978 -42.74 4.06 -40.47
C GLN A 978 -43.82 3.32 -41.27
N ALA A 979 -45.05 3.24 -40.75
CA ALA A 979 -46.17 2.63 -41.49
C ALA A 979 -46.63 3.47 -42.69
N THR A 980 -46.53 4.81 -42.63
CA THR A 980 -46.91 5.69 -43.74
C THR A 980 -45.88 5.77 -44.86
N THR A 981 -44.61 5.46 -44.59
CA THR A 981 -43.54 5.54 -45.59
C THR A 981 -43.46 4.29 -46.49
N THR A 982 -44.24 3.25 -46.22
CA THR A 982 -44.23 1.99 -46.99
C THR A 982 -45.36 1.89 -48.04
N HIS A 983 -46.16 2.95 -48.20
CA HIS A 983 -47.17 3.06 -49.26
C HIS A 983 -47.07 4.44 -49.96
N GLN A 984 -45.98 4.66 -50.68
CA GLN A 984 -45.87 5.66 -51.74
C GLN A 984 -44.91 5.19 -52.83
#